data_AF-I9AJS6-F1
#
_entry.id   AF-I9AJS6-F1
#
_cell.length_a   1.000
_cell.length_b   1.000
_cell.length_c   1.000
_cell.angle_alpha   90.00
_cell.angle_beta   90.00
_cell.angle_gamma   90.00
#
_symmetry.space_group_name_H-M   'P 1'
#
loop_
_entity.id
_entity.type
_entity.pdbx_description
1 polymer ?
#
loop_
_entity_poly.entity_id
_entity_poly.type
_entity_poly.pdbx_seq_one_letter_code
_entity_poly.pdbx_strand_id
1 'polypeptide(L)'
;MKNKFFLLAITFCLPIHPQEVSKSFIPMVEIPAGSFYMGSDGLGEDFDEAPIHQVVISRPFRMGITEITNAQYESFRPEHRALRGKNGVSLEDDEAVVNVSYSDAVAFCEWLSRKEGKNYRLPTEAEWEYACRAGTYTLFSTGDGLPAVYHRNQKVVRDFDPVSLKVAQTPPNTFGLYDMHGNVEEWCLDWYAPYSAEKQKDPAGPLAGEFRVTRGGSHHTPEKYLRSANRLAMLPEDKHSQTGFRIVEADTRLNVSGTSAPVPFNQESVKNTSIKWKKVSAITPMFLPPIPFVVRPACDSNTPFYLHNHQPAVTWCDNGDLLAIWFSANEENGRGMVVLGSRLRAGHTDWDVASLFFKVPDRNMTGSALLNDGKGKLYHINGMEASGDWQNLAMVLRTSTDNGASWSTPKLIAPEHTKRHQVIAGTIRTREGWLVQACDAGPGSHDGAAVQISKDGGKTWCDPWDGAPLPDFKEGGTGSTIAGIHAGIVQLGNGSLMAMGRGNSIRNKEGKLRMPMSISDDMGKTWKYIASELPPIDGGQRLVLMRLNEGPLLLVSFTDHPQRTPLEERGLEFKDKNGNVKKGYGMYAALSYDEGKTWPVRKLLTDGEYRFLNGGAWTGYFEMDENHAEPRGYLAGTQTPDNVVHILSSRLHYRFNLAWLEK
;
A
#
# COMPACT_ATOMS: atom_id res chain seq x y z
N MET A 1 66.28 74.80 6.94
CA MET A 1 65.66 73.87 5.97
C MET A 1 65.92 72.44 6.42
N LYS A 2 64.84 71.76 6.85
CA LYS A 2 64.64 70.29 7.07
C LYS A 2 65.60 69.50 7.98
N ASN A 3 65.17 69.35 9.23
CA ASN A 3 65.52 68.26 10.15
C ASN A 3 65.06 66.89 9.60
N LYS A 4 65.89 65.85 9.73
CA LYS A 4 65.50 64.44 9.54
C LYS A 4 65.46 63.75 10.90
N PHE A 5 64.27 63.35 11.33
CA PHE A 5 64.04 62.41 12.43
C PHE A 5 64.22 60.97 11.89
N PHE A 6 65.03 60.16 12.57
CA PHE A 6 65.05 58.70 12.40
C PHE A 6 64.14 58.09 13.47
N LEU A 7 63.09 57.39 13.03
CA LEU A 7 62.19 56.62 13.90
C LEU A 7 62.64 55.15 13.84
N LEU A 8 63.05 54.58 14.98
CA LEU A 8 63.40 53.18 15.13
C LEU A 8 62.13 52.39 15.46
N ALA A 9 61.63 51.58 14.52
CA ALA A 9 60.49 50.69 14.74
C ALA A 9 60.99 49.34 15.30
N ILE A 10 60.53 48.99 16.51
CA ILE A 10 60.74 47.69 17.15
C ILE A 10 59.61 46.77 16.69
N THR A 11 59.94 45.75 15.89
CA THR A 11 58.99 44.72 15.44
C THR A 11 58.87 43.64 16.50
N PHE A 12 57.74 43.56 17.21
CA PHE A 12 57.38 42.40 18.02
C PHE A 12 56.84 41.30 17.10
N CYS A 13 57.61 40.24 16.88
CA CYS A 13 57.14 39.00 16.28
C CYS A 13 56.45 38.16 17.37
N LEU A 14 55.12 38.16 17.39
CA LEU A 14 54.34 37.15 18.12
C LEU A 14 54.27 35.88 17.26
N PRO A 15 54.59 34.69 17.80
CA PRO A 15 54.36 33.44 17.10
C PRO A 15 52.85 33.19 16.98
N ILE A 16 52.34 33.32 15.75
CA ILE A 16 51.00 32.88 15.38
C ILE A 16 51.00 31.35 15.48
N HIS A 17 50.40 30.81 16.54
CA HIS A 17 49.98 29.41 16.53
C HIS A 17 48.93 29.27 15.43
N PRO A 18 49.08 28.34 14.46
CA PRO A 18 47.98 28.00 13.58
C PRO A 18 46.83 27.48 14.44
N GLN A 19 45.79 28.28 14.57
CA GLN A 19 44.51 27.85 15.09
C GLN A 19 44.05 26.73 14.17
N GLU A 20 43.97 25.50 14.67
CA GLU A 20 43.33 24.40 13.93
C GLU A 20 41.93 24.89 13.55
N VAL A 21 41.74 25.20 12.27
CA VAL A 21 40.41 25.43 11.72
C VAL A 21 39.75 24.06 11.76
N SER A 22 39.03 23.80 12.86
CA SER A 22 38.11 22.69 12.98
C SER A 22 37.22 22.71 11.73
N LYS A 23 37.44 21.74 10.82
CA LYS A 23 36.50 21.51 9.71
C LYS A 23 35.15 21.23 10.37
N SER A 24 34.14 22.04 10.06
CA SER A 24 32.77 21.84 10.55
C SER A 24 32.35 20.39 10.34
N PHE A 25 31.85 19.72 11.39
CA PHE A 25 31.51 18.30 11.35
C PHE A 25 30.50 18.00 10.23
N ILE A 26 29.50 18.89 10.08
CA ILE A 26 28.61 18.94 8.91
C ILE A 26 28.90 20.25 8.14
N PRO A 27 29.34 20.20 6.88
CA PRO A 27 29.46 21.39 6.04
C PRO A 27 28.08 21.96 5.70
N MET A 28 27.91 23.27 5.83
CA MET A 28 26.61 23.95 5.71
C MET A 28 26.73 25.24 4.92
N VAL A 29 25.73 25.55 4.11
CA VAL A 29 25.60 26.80 3.34
C VAL A 29 24.46 27.67 3.88
N GLU A 30 24.59 28.99 3.81
CA GLU A 30 23.53 29.92 4.19
C GLU A 30 22.47 30.00 3.08
N ILE A 31 21.21 29.82 3.47
CA ILE A 31 20.04 29.97 2.61
C ILE A 31 19.40 31.32 2.97
N PRO A 32 19.25 32.25 2.01
CA PRO A 32 18.75 33.59 2.30
C PRO A 32 17.27 33.58 2.69
N ALA A 33 16.83 34.60 3.42
CA ALA A 33 15.41 34.87 3.57
C ALA A 33 14.80 35.27 2.21
N GLY A 34 13.53 34.93 1.97
CA GLY A 34 12.86 35.25 0.72
C GLY A 34 11.42 34.76 0.67
N SER A 35 10.85 34.83 -0.53
CA SER A 35 9.52 34.27 -0.80
C SER A 35 9.53 33.49 -2.10
N PHE A 36 8.74 32.44 -2.17
CA PHE A 36 8.55 31.62 -3.37
C PHE A 36 7.10 31.13 -3.46
N TYR A 37 6.79 30.48 -4.57
CA TYR A 37 5.53 29.78 -4.75
C TYR A 37 5.77 28.28 -4.57
N MET A 38 5.07 27.69 -3.59
CA MET A 38 5.17 26.29 -3.21
C MET A 38 4.06 25.48 -3.89
N GLY A 39 4.39 24.25 -4.30
CA GLY A 39 3.44 23.33 -4.96
C GLY A 39 3.44 23.42 -6.50
N SER A 40 2.41 22.82 -7.10
CA SER A 40 2.17 22.80 -8.55
C SER A 40 0.67 22.86 -8.87
N ASP A 41 0.33 22.79 -10.16
CA ASP A 41 -1.08 22.75 -10.62
C ASP A 41 -1.82 21.47 -10.20
N GLY A 42 -1.10 20.46 -9.68
CA GLY A 42 -1.66 19.23 -9.11
C GLY A 42 -2.51 18.42 -10.08
N LEU A 43 -1.95 18.09 -11.24
CA LEU A 43 -2.66 17.33 -12.27
C LEU A 43 -2.52 15.82 -12.04
N GLY A 44 -3.64 15.10 -12.14
CA GLY A 44 -3.63 13.64 -12.15
C GLY A 44 -3.14 13.02 -10.84
N GLU A 45 -2.02 12.30 -10.90
CA GLU A 45 -1.42 11.64 -9.72
C GLU A 45 -0.78 12.64 -8.75
N ASP A 46 -0.48 13.86 -9.21
CA ASP A 46 0.19 14.91 -8.42
C ASP A 46 -0.80 15.84 -7.71
N PHE A 47 -2.07 15.44 -7.59
CA PHE A 47 -3.18 16.28 -7.10
C PHE A 47 -2.95 16.91 -5.71
N ASP A 48 -2.08 16.31 -4.91
CA ASP A 48 -1.74 16.74 -3.56
C ASP A 48 -0.65 17.82 -3.49
N GLU A 49 -0.04 18.16 -4.62
CA GLU A 49 0.85 19.31 -4.77
C GLU A 49 0.10 20.64 -4.95
N ALA A 50 -1.22 20.59 -5.16
CA ALA A 50 -2.07 21.76 -5.33
C ALA A 50 -2.72 22.21 -4.00
N PRO A 51 -3.09 23.50 -3.88
CA PRO A 51 -2.82 24.57 -4.84
C PRO A 51 -1.41 25.17 -4.68
N ILE A 52 -0.93 25.80 -5.76
CA ILE A 52 0.20 26.73 -5.70
C ILE A 52 -0.15 27.88 -4.75
N HIS A 53 0.74 28.20 -3.81
CA HIS A 53 0.53 29.27 -2.84
C HIS A 53 1.84 29.98 -2.47
N GLN A 54 1.75 31.23 -2.02
CA GLN A 54 2.93 32.03 -1.65
C GLN A 54 3.41 31.67 -0.25
N VAL A 55 4.70 31.32 -0.12
CA VAL A 55 5.37 31.10 1.16
C VAL A 55 6.47 32.11 1.36
N VAL A 56 6.58 32.66 2.58
CA VAL A 56 7.66 33.55 3.01
C VAL A 56 8.55 32.83 4.01
N ILE A 57 9.83 32.69 3.67
CA ILE A 57 10.92 32.30 4.58
C ILE A 57 11.49 33.59 5.17
N SER A 58 11.15 33.90 6.42
CA SER A 58 11.33 35.24 6.99
C SER A 58 12.72 35.52 7.54
N ARG A 59 13.54 34.47 7.71
CA ARG A 59 14.91 34.56 8.22
C ARG A 59 15.83 33.65 7.42
N PRO A 60 17.10 34.04 7.22
CA PRO A 60 18.07 33.10 6.70
C PRO A 60 18.28 31.97 7.70
N PHE A 61 18.63 30.80 7.17
CA PHE A 61 19.02 29.62 7.93
C PHE A 61 20.20 28.95 7.24
N ARG A 62 20.84 27.97 7.86
CA ARG A 62 21.88 27.18 7.17
C ARG A 62 21.40 25.77 6.91
N MET A 63 21.75 25.21 5.77
CA MET A 63 21.38 23.86 5.38
C MET A 63 22.63 23.04 5.06
N GLY A 64 22.63 21.76 5.42
CA GLY A 64 23.68 20.83 5.04
C GLY A 64 23.87 20.83 3.52
N ILE A 65 25.12 20.94 3.05
CA ILE A 65 25.40 21.03 1.61
C ILE A 65 24.99 19.75 0.85
N THR A 66 24.89 18.64 1.57
CA THR A 66 24.47 17.31 1.14
C THR A 66 23.57 16.69 2.21
N GLU A 67 23.03 15.51 1.91
CA GLU A 67 22.48 14.57 2.87
C GLU A 67 23.55 14.12 3.89
N ILE A 68 23.08 13.64 5.04
CA ILE A 68 23.94 13.08 6.09
C ILE A 68 24.56 11.77 5.61
N THR A 69 25.88 11.63 5.75
CA THR A 69 26.58 10.41 5.34
C THR A 69 26.58 9.33 6.42
N ASN A 70 26.91 8.10 6.03
CA ASN A 70 27.11 6.99 6.97
C ASN A 70 28.13 7.33 8.07
N ALA A 71 29.30 7.88 7.72
CA ALA A 71 30.31 8.23 8.73
C ALA A 71 29.83 9.30 9.73
N GLN A 72 29.04 10.27 9.25
CA GLN A 72 28.45 11.29 10.12
C GLN A 72 27.41 10.67 11.05
N TYR A 73 26.48 9.87 10.51
CA TYR A 73 25.43 9.22 11.29
C TYR A 73 25.98 8.20 12.30
N GLU A 74 26.99 7.42 11.93
CA GLU A 74 27.62 6.43 12.80
C GLU A 74 28.44 7.06 13.93
N SER A 75 28.78 8.35 13.85
CA SER A 75 29.31 9.08 15.01
C SER A 75 28.26 9.26 16.12
N PHE A 76 26.97 9.17 15.78
CA PHE A 76 25.84 9.15 16.71
C PHE A 76 25.45 7.71 17.09
N ARG A 77 25.33 6.81 16.10
CA ARG A 77 24.93 5.40 16.28
C ARG A 77 25.84 4.44 15.52
N PRO A 78 26.97 4.01 16.10
CA PRO A 78 27.95 3.14 15.43
C PRO A 78 27.37 1.80 14.97
N GLU A 79 26.33 1.29 15.64
CA GLU A 79 25.65 0.03 15.32
C GLU A 79 24.92 0.07 13.97
N HIS A 80 24.62 1.26 13.43
CA HIS A 80 23.98 1.40 12.11
C HIS A 80 24.85 0.84 10.98
N ARG A 81 26.17 0.74 11.19
CA ARG A 81 27.11 0.12 10.25
C ARG A 81 26.70 -1.28 9.78
N ALA A 82 25.92 -2.01 10.59
CA ALA A 82 25.38 -3.33 10.25
C ALA A 82 24.33 -3.30 9.11
N LEU A 83 23.78 -2.14 8.77
CA LEU A 83 22.80 -1.95 7.70
C LEU A 83 23.43 -1.51 6.37
N ARG A 84 24.72 -1.21 6.34
CA ARG A 84 25.44 -0.87 5.10
C ARG A 84 25.35 -2.00 4.10
N GLY A 85 25.11 -1.65 2.83
CA GLY A 85 24.96 -2.63 1.74
C GLY A 85 23.64 -3.42 1.78
N LYS A 86 22.72 -3.20 2.73
CA LYS A 86 21.36 -3.74 2.65
C LYS A 86 20.73 -3.24 1.34
N ASN A 87 20.17 -4.15 0.55
CA ASN A 87 19.65 -3.89 -0.80
C ASN A 87 20.69 -3.35 -1.80
N GLY A 88 21.99 -3.58 -1.54
CA GLY A 88 23.08 -3.23 -2.46
C GLY A 88 23.46 -1.74 -2.50
N VAL A 89 23.07 -0.95 -1.49
CA VAL A 89 23.29 0.51 -1.46
C VAL A 89 23.86 0.98 -0.11
N SER A 90 24.40 2.20 -0.07
CA SER A 90 24.93 2.85 1.14
C SER A 90 26.04 2.02 1.83
N LEU A 91 27.09 1.72 1.09
CA LEU A 91 28.22 0.89 1.53
C LEU A 91 29.34 1.72 2.18
N GLU A 92 29.71 2.84 1.56
CA GLU A 92 30.91 3.60 1.95
C GLU A 92 30.59 4.72 2.95
N ASP A 93 31.66 5.24 3.58
CA ASP A 93 31.59 6.28 4.62
C ASP A 93 31.00 7.62 4.13
N ASP A 94 31.21 7.95 2.86
CA ASP A 94 30.78 9.17 2.18
C ASP A 94 29.49 8.99 1.36
N GLU A 95 28.78 7.89 1.57
CA GLU A 95 27.44 7.67 1.02
C GLU A 95 26.36 8.14 1.97
N ALA A 96 25.24 8.62 1.41
CA ALA A 96 24.07 9.04 2.17
C ALA A 96 23.54 7.90 3.05
N VAL A 97 23.24 8.21 4.30
CA VAL A 97 22.66 7.26 5.25
C VAL A 97 21.22 6.93 4.84
N VAL A 98 20.88 5.64 4.82
CA VAL A 98 19.53 5.13 4.53
C VAL A 98 19.08 4.11 5.59
N ASN A 99 17.87 3.57 5.45
CA ASN A 99 17.26 2.68 6.45
C ASN A 99 17.13 3.34 7.83
N VAL A 100 16.81 4.63 7.85
CA VAL A 100 16.59 5.43 9.07
C VAL A 100 15.14 5.90 9.11
N SER A 101 14.52 5.81 10.30
CA SER A 101 13.16 6.33 10.49
C SER A 101 13.19 7.84 10.71
N TYR A 102 12.02 8.48 10.62
CA TYR A 102 11.87 9.88 11.01
C TYR A 102 12.40 10.13 12.44
N SER A 103 12.07 9.23 13.37
CA SER A 103 12.51 9.35 14.77
C SER A 103 14.02 9.23 14.95
N ASP A 104 14.67 8.39 14.14
CA ASP A 104 16.13 8.25 14.14
C ASP A 104 16.81 9.52 13.61
N ALA A 105 16.26 10.13 12.55
CA ALA A 105 16.77 11.36 11.96
C ALA A 105 16.61 12.58 12.91
N VAL A 106 15.46 12.69 13.59
CA VAL A 106 15.26 13.70 14.64
C VAL A 106 16.24 13.50 15.80
N ALA A 107 16.42 12.25 16.26
CA ALA A 107 17.35 11.96 17.35
C ALA A 107 18.82 12.31 17.00
N PHE A 108 19.22 12.13 15.73
CA PHE A 108 20.51 12.60 15.23
C PHE A 108 20.64 14.13 15.32
N CYS A 109 19.61 14.87 14.88
CA CYS A 109 19.60 16.33 14.96
C CYS A 109 19.73 16.82 16.42
N GLU A 110 19.00 16.21 17.34
CA GLU A 110 19.06 16.54 18.77
C GLU A 110 20.44 16.23 19.37
N TRP A 111 21.04 15.09 19.01
CA TRP A 111 22.39 14.74 19.44
C TRP A 111 23.41 15.76 18.95
N LEU A 112 23.35 16.13 17.68
CA LEU A 112 24.28 17.11 17.10
C LEU A 112 24.08 18.49 17.73
N SER A 113 22.83 18.86 18.03
CA SER A 113 22.48 20.11 18.72
C SER A 113 23.17 20.20 20.08
N ARG A 114 23.09 19.12 20.88
CA ARG A 114 23.76 19.03 22.18
C ARG A 114 25.29 19.03 22.04
N LYS A 115 25.81 18.34 21.03
CA LYS A 115 27.26 18.20 20.80
C LYS A 115 27.90 19.54 20.42
N GLU A 116 27.24 20.36 19.61
CA GLU A 116 27.81 21.61 19.10
C GLU A 116 27.25 22.87 19.77
N GLY A 117 26.25 22.75 20.65
CA GLY A 117 25.60 23.91 21.28
C GLY A 117 24.81 24.77 20.28
N LYS A 118 24.26 24.15 19.24
CA LYS A 118 23.51 24.79 18.16
C LYS A 118 22.12 24.16 18.01
N ASN A 119 21.25 24.79 17.25
CA ASN A 119 19.91 24.27 16.99
C ASN A 119 19.86 23.59 15.62
N TYR A 120 19.98 22.26 15.62
CA TYR A 120 19.80 21.43 14.43
C TYR A 120 18.45 20.74 14.43
N ARG A 121 17.83 20.67 13.25
CA ARG A 121 16.59 19.93 12.99
C ARG A 121 16.52 19.47 11.54
N LEU A 122 15.51 18.66 11.23
CA LEU A 122 15.10 18.45 9.84
C LEU A 122 14.59 19.77 9.24
N PRO A 123 14.77 19.99 7.92
CA PRO A 123 14.12 21.10 7.24
C PRO A 123 12.60 20.97 7.34
N THR A 124 11.90 22.10 7.41
CA THR A 124 10.47 22.09 7.10
C THR A 124 10.28 21.77 5.61
N GLU A 125 9.12 21.25 5.24
CA GLU A 125 8.74 20.97 3.87
C GLU A 125 8.93 22.22 2.98
N ALA A 126 8.52 23.39 3.50
CA ALA A 126 8.68 24.67 2.81
C ALA A 126 10.14 25.11 2.67
N GLU A 127 10.97 24.94 3.70
CA GLU A 127 12.41 25.22 3.61
C GLU A 127 13.09 24.30 2.60
N TRP A 128 12.72 23.02 2.56
CA TRP A 128 13.26 22.07 1.61
C TRP A 128 12.92 22.48 0.18
N GLU A 129 11.65 22.77 -0.13
CA GLU A 129 11.25 23.14 -1.49
C GLU A 129 11.83 24.49 -1.91
N TYR A 130 11.88 25.47 -1.00
CA TYR A 130 12.55 26.76 -1.24
C TYR A 130 14.02 26.57 -1.59
N ALA A 131 14.71 25.75 -0.81
CA ALA A 131 16.12 25.45 -0.98
C ALA A 131 16.39 24.65 -2.26
N CYS A 132 15.51 23.71 -2.62
CA CYS A 132 15.58 22.93 -3.85
C CYS A 132 15.45 23.83 -5.09
N ARG A 133 14.38 24.65 -5.14
CA ARG A 133 14.10 25.58 -6.24
C ARG A 133 15.18 26.63 -6.43
N ALA A 134 15.77 27.13 -5.34
CA ALA A 134 16.85 28.12 -5.37
C ALA A 134 16.59 29.32 -6.31
N GLY A 135 15.34 29.79 -6.36
CA GLY A 135 14.89 30.92 -7.19
C GLY A 135 14.23 30.56 -8.52
N THR A 136 14.15 29.28 -8.89
CA THR A 136 13.42 28.84 -10.09
C THR A 136 11.92 28.61 -9.82
N TYR A 137 11.13 28.66 -10.89
CA TYR A 137 9.71 28.30 -10.90
C TYR A 137 9.43 27.03 -11.71
N THR A 138 10.48 26.44 -12.29
CA THR A 138 10.44 25.29 -13.19
C THR A 138 10.30 23.97 -12.42
N LEU A 139 10.12 22.86 -13.15
CA LEU A 139 9.98 21.52 -12.56
C LEU A 139 11.19 21.15 -11.69
N PHE A 140 12.39 21.48 -12.16
CA PHE A 140 13.65 21.24 -11.47
C PHE A 140 14.41 22.56 -11.27
N SER A 141 15.39 22.57 -10.36
CA SER A 141 16.34 23.69 -10.20
C SER A 141 17.19 23.92 -11.44
N THR A 142 17.24 22.94 -12.36
CA THR A 142 17.95 22.97 -13.64
C THR A 142 17.09 23.48 -14.80
N GLY A 143 15.82 23.81 -14.58
CA GLY A 143 14.86 24.17 -15.62
C GLY A 143 13.78 23.11 -15.80
N ASP A 144 13.32 22.93 -17.03
CA ASP A 144 12.20 22.02 -17.38
C ASP A 144 12.61 20.55 -17.52
N GLY A 145 13.90 20.25 -17.49
CA GLY A 145 14.43 18.89 -17.59
C GLY A 145 15.58 18.66 -16.62
N LEU A 146 15.79 17.38 -16.29
CA LEU A 146 16.83 16.97 -15.36
C LEU A 146 18.03 16.36 -16.11
N PRO A 147 19.25 16.92 -16.00
CA PRO A 147 20.42 16.37 -16.68
C PRO A 147 20.78 14.96 -16.19
N ALA A 148 21.38 14.14 -17.07
CA ALA A 148 21.70 12.74 -16.78
C ALA A 148 22.59 12.52 -15.54
N VAL A 149 23.37 13.53 -15.10
CA VAL A 149 24.19 13.47 -13.88
C VAL A 149 23.36 13.30 -12.59
N TYR A 150 22.08 13.67 -12.62
CA TYR A 150 21.14 13.47 -11.51
C TYR A 150 20.49 12.09 -11.54
N HIS A 151 20.53 11.40 -12.69
CA HIS A 151 19.93 10.09 -12.84
C HIS A 151 20.87 9.03 -12.27
N ARG A 152 20.39 8.31 -11.25
CA ARG A 152 21.01 7.06 -10.79
C ARG A 152 20.34 5.90 -11.53
N ASN A 153 19.26 5.36 -10.99
CA ASN A 153 18.48 4.28 -11.59
C ASN A 153 16.97 4.60 -11.64
N GLN A 154 16.59 5.60 -12.44
CA GLN A 154 15.25 6.23 -12.41
C GLN A 154 14.15 5.39 -13.08
N LYS A 155 13.89 4.20 -12.55
CA LYS A 155 12.89 3.25 -13.04
C LYS A 155 12.28 2.47 -11.87
N VAL A 156 11.01 2.09 -12.02
CA VAL A 156 10.37 1.16 -11.08
C VAL A 156 10.97 -0.23 -11.29
N VAL A 157 11.57 -0.80 -10.24
CA VAL A 157 12.15 -2.15 -10.27
C VAL A 157 11.66 -2.99 -9.10
N ARG A 158 11.60 -4.29 -9.35
CA ARG A 158 11.30 -5.32 -8.35
C ARG A 158 12.49 -5.64 -7.45
N ASP A 159 13.66 -5.74 -8.09
CA ASP A 159 14.91 -6.04 -7.43
C ASP A 159 15.79 -4.79 -7.52
N PHE A 160 16.38 -4.39 -6.39
CA PHE A 160 17.23 -3.21 -6.34
C PHE A 160 18.51 -3.45 -7.14
N ASP A 161 18.80 -2.54 -8.08
CA ASP A 161 20.10 -2.52 -8.73
C ASP A 161 21.08 -1.77 -7.81
N PRO A 162 22.26 -2.33 -7.53
CA PRO A 162 23.27 -1.62 -6.75
C PRO A 162 23.65 -0.29 -7.41
N VAL A 163 23.61 0.80 -6.63
CA VAL A 163 24.01 2.14 -7.06
C VAL A 163 24.77 2.82 -5.93
N SER A 164 25.75 3.66 -6.28
CA SER A 164 26.44 4.48 -5.30
C SER A 164 25.53 5.61 -4.83
N LEU A 165 25.48 5.81 -3.51
CA LEU A 165 24.80 6.94 -2.86
C LEU A 165 25.80 7.99 -2.37
N LYS A 166 27.00 8.00 -2.95
CA LYS A 166 28.02 9.01 -2.65
C LYS A 166 27.42 10.39 -2.82
N VAL A 167 27.62 11.24 -1.82
CA VAL A 167 27.09 12.60 -1.82
C VAL A 167 27.97 13.55 -2.64
N ALA A 168 27.44 14.74 -2.92
CA ALA A 168 28.05 15.80 -3.72
C ALA A 168 28.44 15.37 -5.14
N GLN A 169 27.58 14.59 -5.81
CA GLN A 169 27.86 14.09 -7.16
C GLN A 169 27.14 14.88 -8.26
N THR A 170 26.05 15.58 -7.94
CA THR A 170 25.41 16.50 -8.89
C THR A 170 26.04 17.89 -8.82
N PRO A 171 25.90 18.75 -9.85
CA PRO A 171 26.21 20.17 -9.69
C PRO A 171 25.39 20.79 -8.56
N PRO A 172 25.94 21.76 -7.80
CA PRO A 172 25.16 22.48 -6.81
C PRO A 172 24.14 23.40 -7.49
N ASN A 173 22.97 23.58 -6.87
CA ASN A 173 22.02 24.61 -7.31
C ASN A 173 22.53 26.03 -6.97
N THR A 174 21.75 27.07 -7.29
CA THR A 174 22.17 28.47 -7.09
C THR A 174 22.43 28.85 -5.62
N PHE A 175 21.95 28.05 -4.66
CA PHE A 175 22.24 28.21 -3.24
C PHE A 175 23.42 27.37 -2.74
N GLY A 176 24.10 26.61 -3.62
CA GLY A 176 25.26 25.80 -3.25
C GLY A 176 24.92 24.41 -2.70
N LEU A 177 23.68 23.95 -2.86
CA LEU A 177 23.23 22.65 -2.38
C LEU A 177 23.36 21.57 -3.45
N TYR A 178 23.90 20.43 -3.05
CA TYR A 178 24.08 19.26 -3.89
C TYR A 178 22.93 18.26 -3.71
N ASP A 179 22.74 17.41 -4.73
CA ASP A 179 21.86 16.25 -4.75
C ASP A 179 20.40 16.57 -4.35
N MET A 180 19.90 17.76 -4.68
CA MET A 180 18.51 18.17 -4.38
C MET A 180 17.44 17.46 -5.23
N HIS A 181 17.84 16.72 -6.27
CA HIS A 181 16.98 15.97 -7.18
C HIS A 181 17.50 14.54 -7.28
N GLY A 182 16.95 13.63 -6.48
CA GLY A 182 17.36 12.24 -6.42
C GLY A 182 18.36 11.95 -5.29
N ASN A 183 19.28 11.02 -5.54
CA ASN A 183 20.13 10.36 -4.55
C ASN A 183 19.33 9.62 -3.46
N VAL A 184 18.74 10.30 -2.47
CA VAL A 184 17.81 9.69 -1.50
C VAL A 184 16.61 10.61 -1.24
N GLU A 185 15.46 10.02 -0.92
CA GLU A 185 14.32 10.78 -0.39
C GLU A 185 14.66 11.29 1.00
N GLU A 186 14.24 12.52 1.32
CA GLU A 186 14.67 13.18 2.55
C GLU A 186 13.52 13.47 3.49
N TRP A 187 13.66 13.03 4.73
CA TRP A 187 12.73 13.38 5.82
C TRP A 187 12.65 14.90 6.02
N CYS A 188 11.43 15.41 5.96
CA CYS A 188 11.07 16.77 6.39
C CYS A 188 10.43 16.74 7.78
N LEU A 189 10.44 17.87 8.46
CA LEU A 189 9.91 18.02 9.81
C LEU A 189 8.38 17.83 9.88
N ASP A 190 7.69 18.15 8.81
CA ASP A 190 6.24 18.36 8.74
C ASP A 190 5.45 17.05 8.81
N TRP A 191 4.28 17.13 9.42
CA TRP A 191 3.21 16.16 9.17
C TRP A 191 2.58 16.46 7.81
N TYR A 192 2.35 15.41 7.02
CA TYR A 192 1.71 15.53 5.73
C TYR A 192 0.24 15.97 5.89
N ALA A 193 -0.14 17.02 5.16
CA ALA A 193 -1.48 17.57 5.12
C ALA A 193 -1.75 18.29 3.79
N PRO A 194 -3.02 18.49 3.39
CA PRO A 194 -3.35 19.25 2.19
C PRO A 194 -2.82 20.68 2.26
N TYR A 195 -2.50 21.25 1.10
CA TYR A 195 -2.16 22.67 0.99
C TYR A 195 -3.39 23.57 1.08
N SER A 196 -3.13 24.82 1.42
CA SER A 196 -4.09 25.93 1.39
C SER A 196 -3.63 26.95 0.35
N ALA A 197 -4.58 27.61 -0.32
CA ALA A 197 -4.27 28.72 -1.23
C ALA A 197 -3.76 29.98 -0.50
N GLU A 198 -3.92 30.03 0.83
CA GLU A 198 -3.55 31.19 1.63
C GLU A 198 -2.04 31.40 1.68
N LYS A 199 -1.64 32.67 1.76
CA LYS A 199 -0.23 33.04 1.96
C LYS A 199 0.24 32.57 3.33
N GLN A 200 1.39 31.90 3.37
CA GLN A 200 1.99 31.40 4.60
C GLN A 200 3.35 32.05 4.89
N LYS A 201 3.73 32.05 6.16
CA LYS A 201 5.02 32.56 6.63
C LYS A 201 5.65 31.51 7.56
N ASP A 202 6.84 31.04 7.20
CA ASP A 202 7.60 30.00 7.91
C ASP A 202 6.78 28.73 8.30
N PRO A 203 5.93 28.18 7.39
CA PRO A 203 5.04 27.06 7.74
C PRO A 203 5.82 25.80 8.11
N ALA A 204 5.32 25.06 9.09
CA ALA A 204 5.93 23.82 9.60
C ALA A 204 4.92 22.66 9.74
N GLY A 205 3.83 22.72 8.97
CA GLY A 205 2.79 21.71 8.98
C GLY A 205 1.93 21.72 10.26
N PRO A 206 0.90 20.85 10.33
CA PRO A 206 0.05 20.73 11.51
C PRO A 206 0.79 20.07 12.69
N LEU A 207 0.23 20.14 13.89
CA LEU A 207 0.82 19.54 15.10
C LEU A 207 0.86 18.00 15.08
N ALA A 208 -0.07 17.39 14.35
CA ALA A 208 -0.25 15.94 14.29
C ALA A 208 -0.71 15.53 12.89
N GLY A 209 -0.45 14.28 12.54
CA GLY A 209 -0.87 13.66 11.29
C GLY A 209 -0.59 12.15 11.31
N GLU A 210 -0.86 11.50 10.18
CA GLU A 210 -0.59 10.06 10.01
C GLU A 210 0.78 9.79 9.38
N PHE A 211 1.25 10.69 8.52
CA PHE A 211 2.48 10.51 7.73
C PHE A 211 3.40 11.71 7.86
N ARG A 212 4.71 11.47 7.79
CA ARG A 212 5.74 12.51 7.71
C ARG A 212 6.14 12.74 6.28
N VAL A 213 6.31 14.01 5.91
CA VAL A 213 6.68 14.38 4.54
C VAL A 213 8.10 13.89 4.23
N THR A 214 8.28 13.37 3.02
CA THR A 214 9.60 13.19 2.40
C THR A 214 9.66 13.93 1.07
N ARG A 215 10.84 14.39 0.66
CA ARG A 215 11.05 15.20 -0.56
C ARG A 215 12.25 14.71 -1.38
N GLY A 216 12.33 15.15 -2.64
CA GLY A 216 13.51 14.97 -3.51
C GLY A 216 13.52 13.75 -4.43
N GLY A 217 12.65 12.76 -4.18
CA GLY A 217 12.74 11.46 -4.85
C GLY A 217 14.02 10.72 -4.47
N SER A 218 14.30 9.58 -5.09
CA SER A 218 15.50 8.79 -4.77
C SER A 218 16.19 8.23 -6.01
N HIS A 219 17.31 7.56 -5.75
CA HIS A 219 18.08 6.79 -6.71
C HIS A 219 17.27 5.77 -7.54
N HIS A 220 16.09 5.33 -7.09
CA HIS A 220 15.24 4.34 -7.77
C HIS A 220 13.80 4.79 -8.07
N THR A 221 13.49 6.07 -7.91
CA THR A 221 12.17 6.58 -8.30
C THR A 221 12.21 7.12 -9.73
N PRO A 222 11.14 7.01 -10.52
CA PRO A 222 11.05 7.68 -11.81
C PRO A 222 11.30 9.20 -11.71
N GLU A 223 11.83 9.81 -12.77
CA GLU A 223 12.20 11.24 -12.82
C GLU A 223 11.06 12.19 -12.40
N LYS A 224 9.80 11.81 -12.66
CA LYS A 224 8.64 12.62 -12.24
C LYS A 224 8.56 12.85 -10.73
N TYR A 225 9.15 11.98 -9.91
CA TYR A 225 9.18 12.15 -8.44
C TYR A 225 10.36 13.00 -7.95
N LEU A 226 11.28 13.37 -8.84
CA LEU A 226 12.44 14.22 -8.51
C LEU A 226 12.12 15.71 -8.67
N ARG A 227 10.90 16.07 -9.09
CA ARG A 227 10.48 17.47 -9.25
C ARG A 227 10.56 18.20 -7.91
N SER A 228 10.86 19.50 -7.96
CA SER A 228 10.96 20.35 -6.77
C SER A 228 9.65 20.36 -5.96
N ALA A 229 8.52 20.37 -6.65
CA ALA A 229 7.18 20.38 -6.05
C ALA A 229 6.72 19.01 -5.52
N ASN A 230 7.35 17.91 -5.96
CA ASN A 230 6.90 16.57 -5.60
C ASN A 230 6.98 16.39 -4.09
N ARG A 231 5.89 15.90 -3.51
CA ARG A 231 5.80 15.62 -2.09
C ARG A 231 5.39 14.16 -1.87
N LEU A 232 6.24 13.46 -1.14
CA LEU A 232 6.00 12.08 -0.75
C LEU A 232 5.72 12.05 0.75
N ALA A 233 5.30 10.90 1.26
CA ALA A 233 5.25 10.71 2.69
C ALA A 233 5.44 9.25 3.08
N MET A 234 5.74 9.05 4.35
CA MET A 234 5.92 7.73 4.95
C MET A 234 5.33 7.71 6.36
N LEU A 235 5.05 6.50 6.85
CA LEU A 235 4.78 6.30 8.26
C LEU A 235 6.03 6.70 9.07
N PRO A 236 5.89 7.39 10.22
CA PRO A 236 7.03 7.86 11.00
C PRO A 236 8.00 6.76 11.41
N GLU A 237 7.49 5.55 11.67
CA GLU A 237 8.27 4.37 12.08
C GLU A 237 8.96 3.64 10.92
N ASP A 238 8.58 3.94 9.68
CA ASP A 238 9.05 3.23 8.49
C ASP A 238 10.53 3.53 8.18
N LYS A 239 11.19 2.57 7.55
CA LYS A 239 12.62 2.62 7.21
C LYS A 239 12.83 1.97 5.86
N HIS A 240 13.45 2.71 4.95
CA HIS A 240 13.65 2.22 3.60
C HIS A 240 15.04 2.56 3.05
N SER A 241 15.56 1.73 2.13
CA SER A 241 16.86 1.94 1.48
C SER A 241 16.88 3.10 0.47
N GLN A 242 15.74 3.77 0.29
CA GLN A 242 15.60 4.98 -0.53
C GLN A 242 15.51 6.25 0.30
N THR A 243 15.42 6.16 1.63
CA THR A 243 15.08 7.30 2.49
C THR A 243 16.22 7.59 3.45
N GLY A 244 16.73 8.81 3.36
CA GLY A 244 17.71 9.41 4.25
C GLY A 244 17.22 10.77 4.73
N PHE A 245 18.15 11.69 5.00
CA PHE A 245 17.82 13.04 5.42
C PHE A 245 19.00 14.00 5.28
N ARG A 246 18.69 15.30 5.18
CA ARG A 246 19.61 16.40 5.46
C ARG A 246 19.09 17.23 6.63
N ILE A 247 19.92 18.15 7.13
CA ILE A 247 19.60 18.94 8.33
C ILE A 247 19.75 20.44 8.07
N VAL A 248 19.14 21.23 8.94
CA VAL A 248 19.31 22.69 8.99
C VAL A 248 19.80 23.15 10.35
N GLU A 249 20.63 24.20 10.37
CA GLU A 249 20.91 25.04 11.54
C GLU A 249 19.94 26.23 11.49
N ALA A 250 18.90 26.20 12.32
CA ALA A 250 17.80 27.16 12.25
C ALA A 250 17.17 27.42 13.62
N ASP A 251 16.33 28.45 13.70
CA ASP A 251 15.49 28.69 14.86
C ASP A 251 14.55 27.49 15.11
N THR A 252 14.29 27.18 16.37
CA THR A 252 13.37 26.11 16.80
C THR A 252 11.92 26.59 16.89
N ARG A 253 11.67 27.90 16.74
CA ARG A 253 10.32 28.46 16.64
C ARG A 253 9.69 28.09 15.29
N LEU A 254 8.83 27.10 15.31
CA LEU A 254 8.07 26.63 14.16
C LEU A 254 6.70 27.32 14.12
N ASN A 255 6.29 27.81 12.94
CA ASN A 255 4.92 28.26 12.75
C ASN A 255 4.05 27.07 12.37
N VAL A 256 3.39 26.49 13.38
CA VAL A 256 2.46 25.38 13.17
C VAL A 256 1.28 25.91 12.36
N SER A 257 1.10 25.34 11.17
CA SER A 257 0.10 25.75 10.20
C SER A 257 -0.31 24.56 9.37
N GLY A 258 -1.59 24.43 9.05
CA GLY A 258 -2.04 23.37 8.17
C GLY A 258 -3.54 23.19 8.25
N THR A 259 -4.11 22.65 7.18
CA THR A 259 -5.52 22.28 7.10
C THR A 259 -5.67 20.79 7.38
N SER A 260 -6.71 20.41 8.13
CA SER A 260 -7.07 18.99 8.23
C SER A 260 -7.58 18.49 6.87
N ALA A 261 -7.23 17.26 6.51
CA ALA A 261 -7.86 16.61 5.37
C ALA A 261 -9.38 16.53 5.56
N PRO A 262 -10.18 16.73 4.50
CA PRO A 262 -11.62 16.52 4.57
C PRO A 262 -11.90 15.05 4.90
N VAL A 263 -12.96 14.81 5.66
CA VAL A 263 -13.42 13.44 5.94
C VAL A 263 -13.89 12.84 4.61
N PRO A 264 -13.42 11.66 4.18
CA PRO A 264 -13.89 11.08 2.94
C PRO A 264 -15.37 10.70 3.01
N PHE A 265 -16.10 10.79 1.90
CA PHE A 265 -17.55 10.50 1.85
C PHE A 265 -17.92 9.11 2.39
N ASN A 266 -17.06 8.10 2.19
CA ASN A 266 -17.21 6.76 2.76
C ASN A 266 -16.99 6.70 4.30
N GLN A 267 -16.73 7.81 4.97
CA GLN A 267 -16.59 7.92 6.43
C GLN A 267 -17.53 9.00 6.99
N GLU A 268 -18.15 9.79 6.13
CA GLU A 268 -19.12 10.82 6.50
C GLU A 268 -20.49 10.25 6.84
N SER A 269 -21.13 10.90 7.82
CA SER A 269 -22.51 10.59 8.24
C SER A 269 -22.72 9.11 8.62
N VAL A 270 -21.68 8.45 9.11
CA VAL A 270 -21.74 7.05 9.55
C VAL A 270 -22.31 7.00 10.97
N LYS A 271 -23.40 6.24 11.15
CA LYS A 271 -24.03 6.07 12.46
C LYS A 271 -23.20 5.12 13.33
N ASN A 272 -22.73 5.60 14.47
CA ASN A 272 -22.11 4.77 15.49
C ASN A 272 -23.17 4.05 16.36
N THR A 273 -23.99 3.23 15.71
CA THR A 273 -25.03 2.41 16.33
C THR A 273 -24.89 0.97 15.85
N SER A 274 -25.36 0.01 16.64
CA SER A 274 -25.50 -1.36 16.20
C SER A 274 -26.97 -1.68 15.94
N ILE A 275 -27.26 -2.45 14.89
CA ILE A 275 -28.59 -2.97 14.59
C ILE A 275 -28.67 -4.45 14.93
N LYS A 276 -29.89 -4.91 15.22
CA LYS A 276 -30.18 -6.35 15.26
C LYS A 276 -30.50 -6.83 13.85
N TRP A 277 -29.54 -7.50 13.23
CA TRP A 277 -29.70 -8.13 11.93
C TRP A 277 -30.84 -9.16 11.95
N LYS A 278 -31.77 -9.04 11.00
CA LYS A 278 -32.89 -9.96 10.85
C LYS A 278 -32.57 -10.98 9.76
N LYS A 279 -32.34 -12.24 10.16
CA LYS A 279 -32.04 -13.32 9.22
C LYS A 279 -33.06 -13.42 8.10
N VAL A 280 -32.56 -13.57 6.88
CA VAL A 280 -33.38 -13.95 5.73
C VAL A 280 -33.91 -15.38 5.92
N SER A 281 -34.99 -15.72 5.20
CA SER A 281 -35.58 -17.05 5.28
C SER A 281 -34.59 -18.12 4.84
N ALA A 282 -34.43 -19.16 5.65
CA ALA A 282 -33.58 -20.32 5.35
C ALA A 282 -34.18 -21.25 4.27
N ILE A 283 -35.45 -21.06 3.91
CA ILE A 283 -36.16 -21.89 2.94
C ILE A 283 -36.64 -21.12 1.71
N THR A 284 -36.56 -19.79 1.72
CA THR A 284 -36.96 -18.96 0.58
C THR A 284 -35.72 -18.55 -0.18
N PRO A 285 -35.53 -19.03 -1.42
CA PRO A 285 -34.43 -18.64 -2.28
C PRO A 285 -34.41 -17.12 -2.49
N MET A 286 -33.24 -16.51 -2.33
CA MET A 286 -32.98 -15.12 -2.63
C MET A 286 -31.76 -15.01 -3.54
N PHE A 287 -31.94 -14.31 -4.67
CA PHE A 287 -30.87 -13.78 -5.52
C PHE A 287 -31.31 -12.41 -5.99
N LEU A 288 -30.46 -11.40 -5.80
CA LEU A 288 -30.72 -10.05 -6.27
C LEU A 288 -29.85 -9.75 -7.50
N PRO A 289 -30.37 -8.98 -8.47
CA PRO A 289 -29.59 -8.57 -9.62
C PRO A 289 -28.27 -7.89 -9.21
N PRO A 290 -27.18 -8.12 -9.97
CA PRO A 290 -25.90 -7.49 -9.70
C PRO A 290 -25.98 -5.98 -9.89
N ILE A 291 -25.37 -5.24 -8.96
CA ILE A 291 -25.28 -3.77 -9.02
C ILE A 291 -23.81 -3.32 -8.99
N PRO A 292 -23.45 -2.18 -9.59
CA PRO A 292 -22.09 -1.66 -9.48
C PRO A 292 -21.80 -1.15 -8.06
N PHE A 293 -20.61 -1.46 -7.53
CA PHE A 293 -20.09 -0.82 -6.30
C PHE A 293 -18.94 0.16 -6.57
N VAL A 294 -18.26 0.02 -7.72
CA VAL A 294 -17.31 1.01 -8.21
C VAL A 294 -18.09 2.10 -8.95
N VAL A 295 -18.59 3.07 -8.19
CA VAL A 295 -19.33 4.21 -8.70
C VAL A 295 -18.37 5.39 -8.87
N ARG A 296 -18.17 5.81 -10.12
CA ARG A 296 -17.22 6.89 -10.47
C ARG A 296 -17.67 8.22 -9.82
N PRO A 297 -16.78 8.95 -9.14
CA PRO A 297 -17.10 10.27 -8.60
C PRO A 297 -17.16 11.33 -9.71
N ALA A 298 -17.75 12.49 -9.40
CA ALA A 298 -17.75 13.62 -10.34
C ALA A 298 -16.33 14.15 -10.56
N CYS A 299 -16.05 14.71 -11.75
CA CYS A 299 -14.70 15.18 -12.10
C CYS A 299 -14.19 16.31 -11.19
N ASP A 300 -15.10 17.08 -10.58
CA ASP A 300 -14.84 18.20 -9.67
C ASP A 300 -14.83 17.80 -8.18
N SER A 301 -14.93 16.49 -7.89
CA SER A 301 -14.99 15.98 -6.50
C SER A 301 -13.65 15.98 -5.75
N ASN A 302 -12.55 16.32 -6.42
CA ASN A 302 -11.17 16.15 -5.91
C ASN A 302 -10.82 14.73 -5.44
N THR A 303 -11.62 13.72 -5.80
CA THR A 303 -11.30 12.32 -5.50
C THR A 303 -10.43 11.76 -6.63
N PRO A 304 -9.20 11.28 -6.34
CA PRO A 304 -8.38 10.61 -7.35
C PRO A 304 -9.10 9.34 -7.83
N PHE A 305 -9.38 9.26 -9.13
CA PHE A 305 -10.04 8.12 -9.75
C PHE A 305 -9.43 7.82 -11.11
N TYR A 306 -8.79 6.67 -11.23
CA TYR A 306 -8.01 6.30 -12.40
C TYR A 306 -8.71 5.24 -13.26
N LEU A 307 -8.07 4.87 -14.37
CA LEU A 307 -8.65 3.96 -15.37
C LEU A 307 -8.74 2.52 -14.87
N HIS A 308 -7.80 2.05 -14.05
CA HIS A 308 -7.77 0.69 -13.54
C HIS A 308 -8.29 0.63 -12.10
N ASN A 309 -9.37 -0.09 -11.86
CA ASN A 309 -10.00 -0.23 -10.54
C ASN A 309 -10.19 -1.72 -10.22
N HIS A 310 -9.50 -2.23 -9.20
CA HIS A 310 -9.33 -3.67 -9.06
C HIS A 310 -9.00 -4.10 -7.61
N GLN A 311 -8.88 -5.42 -7.38
CA GLN A 311 -8.63 -6.03 -6.06
C GLN A 311 -9.58 -5.55 -4.95
N PRO A 312 -10.88 -5.88 -5.02
CA PRO A 312 -11.82 -5.47 -3.98
C PRO A 312 -11.56 -6.17 -2.65
N ALA A 313 -12.04 -5.59 -1.56
CA ALA A 313 -12.31 -6.22 -0.28
C ALA A 313 -13.64 -5.70 0.26
N VAL A 314 -14.37 -6.52 1.03
CA VAL A 314 -15.70 -6.17 1.55
C VAL A 314 -15.90 -6.70 2.96
N THR A 315 -16.57 -5.91 3.80
CA THR A 315 -17.07 -6.37 5.09
C THR A 315 -18.39 -5.68 5.43
N TRP A 316 -19.06 -6.14 6.48
CA TRP A 316 -20.26 -5.52 7.03
C TRP A 316 -19.93 -4.66 8.24
N CYS A 317 -20.74 -3.64 8.49
CA CYS A 317 -20.66 -2.80 9.68
C CYS A 317 -21.84 -3.09 10.61
N ASP A 318 -21.67 -2.88 11.91
CA ASP A 318 -22.71 -3.24 12.89
C ASP A 318 -23.97 -2.38 12.75
N ASN A 319 -23.89 -1.22 12.10
CA ASN A 319 -25.03 -0.35 11.80
C ASN A 319 -25.91 -0.83 10.62
N GLY A 320 -25.55 -1.93 9.96
CA GLY A 320 -26.26 -2.44 8.79
C GLY A 320 -25.64 -2.09 7.44
N ASP A 321 -24.58 -1.27 7.42
CA ASP A 321 -23.89 -0.92 6.17
C ASP A 321 -23.02 -2.08 5.68
N LEU A 322 -22.70 -2.06 4.38
CA LEU A 322 -21.51 -2.72 3.85
C LEU A 322 -20.45 -1.68 3.51
N LEU A 323 -19.19 -2.03 3.73
CA LEU A 323 -18.04 -1.24 3.33
C LEU A 323 -17.21 -2.04 2.33
N ALA A 324 -16.98 -1.46 1.16
CA ALA A 324 -16.15 -2.01 0.11
C ALA A 324 -14.97 -1.08 -0.16
N ILE A 325 -13.79 -1.67 -0.41
CA ILE A 325 -12.58 -0.94 -0.82
C ILE A 325 -11.91 -1.66 -1.98
N TRP A 326 -11.15 -0.93 -2.78
CA TRP A 326 -10.39 -1.44 -3.92
C TRP A 326 -9.28 -0.44 -4.25
N PHE A 327 -8.25 -0.85 -5.00
CA PHE A 327 -7.27 0.12 -5.49
C PHE A 327 -7.73 0.76 -6.81
N SER A 328 -7.39 2.04 -6.99
CA SER A 328 -7.48 2.75 -8.26
C SER A 328 -6.07 3.16 -8.69
N ALA A 329 -5.67 2.88 -9.94
CA ALA A 329 -4.35 3.23 -10.47
C ALA A 329 -4.36 3.42 -12.00
N ASN A 330 -3.37 4.15 -12.52
CA ASN A 330 -3.02 4.09 -13.95
C ASN A 330 -2.07 2.92 -14.23
N GLU A 331 -1.12 2.68 -13.32
CA GLU A 331 -0.14 1.60 -13.38
C GLU A 331 -0.15 0.80 -12.07
N GLU A 332 -0.38 -0.52 -12.13
CA GLU A 332 -0.46 -1.36 -10.92
C GLU A 332 0.86 -1.41 -10.15
N ASN A 333 2.00 -1.27 -10.82
CA ASN A 333 3.33 -1.19 -10.19
C ASN A 333 3.73 0.25 -9.87
N GLY A 334 2.90 1.24 -10.21
CA GLY A 334 3.16 2.64 -9.97
C GLY A 334 3.00 3.03 -8.51
N ARG A 335 3.47 4.24 -8.18
CA ARG A 335 3.37 4.82 -6.82
C ARG A 335 2.16 5.75 -6.66
N GLY A 336 1.47 6.10 -7.76
CA GLY A 336 0.24 6.92 -7.74
C GLY A 336 -1.03 6.17 -7.32
N MET A 337 -0.95 4.85 -7.07
CA MET A 337 -2.08 4.02 -6.65
C MET A 337 -2.73 4.53 -5.37
N VAL A 338 -4.06 4.60 -5.33
CA VAL A 338 -4.85 4.95 -4.14
C VAL A 338 -5.80 3.80 -3.77
N VAL A 339 -6.15 3.66 -2.49
CA VAL A 339 -7.26 2.80 -2.08
C VAL A 339 -8.51 3.66 -1.97
N LEU A 340 -9.51 3.35 -2.77
CA LEU A 340 -10.83 3.98 -2.74
C LEU A 340 -11.81 3.11 -1.96
N GLY A 341 -12.87 3.74 -1.46
CA GLY A 341 -13.93 3.06 -0.75
C GLY A 341 -15.33 3.58 -1.11
N SER A 342 -16.31 2.71 -0.95
CA SER A 342 -17.73 3.01 -1.06
C SER A 342 -18.53 2.25 -0.01
N ARG A 343 -19.71 2.76 0.34
CA ARG A 343 -20.64 2.13 1.27
C ARG A 343 -21.97 1.81 0.60
N LEU A 344 -22.52 0.64 0.92
CA LEU A 344 -23.94 0.38 0.75
C LEU A 344 -24.61 0.67 2.09
N ARG A 345 -25.25 1.83 2.19
CA ARG A 345 -25.86 2.27 3.44
C ARG A 345 -27.08 1.43 3.80
N ALA A 346 -27.29 1.18 5.09
CA ALA A 346 -28.43 0.41 5.57
C ALA A 346 -29.76 0.98 5.02
N GLY A 347 -30.53 0.13 4.33
CA GLY A 347 -31.82 0.50 3.72
C GLY A 347 -31.73 1.14 2.34
N HIS A 348 -30.54 1.34 1.79
CA HIS A 348 -30.34 1.83 0.43
C HIS A 348 -30.17 0.68 -0.57
N THR A 349 -30.47 0.95 -1.84
CA THR A 349 -30.33 -0.02 -2.95
C THR A 349 -29.01 0.09 -3.69
N ASP A 350 -28.41 1.28 -3.68
CA ASP A 350 -27.24 1.65 -4.47
C ASP A 350 -26.06 2.02 -3.57
N TRP A 351 -24.85 1.81 -4.09
CA TRP A 351 -23.61 2.17 -3.41
C TRP A 351 -23.35 3.68 -3.52
N ASP A 352 -22.74 4.24 -2.48
CA ASP A 352 -22.21 5.60 -2.48
C ASP A 352 -21.18 5.79 -3.62
N VAL A 353 -21.01 7.03 -4.06
CA VAL A 353 -19.89 7.38 -4.96
C VAL A 353 -18.55 7.07 -4.29
N ALA A 354 -17.58 6.63 -5.09
CA ALA A 354 -16.24 6.33 -4.58
C ALA A 354 -15.59 7.58 -3.99
N SER A 355 -14.86 7.39 -2.89
CA SER A 355 -14.05 8.43 -2.23
C SER A 355 -12.77 7.80 -1.69
N LEU A 356 -11.76 8.63 -1.39
CA LEU A 356 -10.49 8.15 -0.85
C LEU A 356 -10.71 7.35 0.45
N PHE A 357 -10.07 6.21 0.61
CA PHE A 357 -10.16 5.39 1.82
C PHE A 357 -8.81 5.28 2.53
N PHE A 358 -7.73 5.08 1.76
CA PHE A 358 -6.37 5.05 2.28
C PHE A 358 -5.34 5.37 1.21
N LYS A 359 -4.34 6.17 1.58
CA LYS A 359 -3.17 6.42 0.75
C LYS A 359 -2.04 6.89 1.63
N VAL A 360 -0.89 6.20 1.56
CA VAL A 360 0.39 6.82 1.92
C VAL A 360 0.90 7.53 0.66
N PRO A 361 1.06 8.87 0.66
CA PRO A 361 1.45 9.67 -0.51
C PRO A 361 2.67 9.10 -1.25
N ASP A 362 2.56 8.94 -2.57
CA ASP A 362 3.59 8.32 -3.43
C ASP A 362 4.14 6.97 -2.95
N ARG A 363 3.28 6.13 -2.37
CA ARG A 363 3.58 4.71 -2.10
C ARG A 363 2.67 3.80 -2.91
N ASN A 364 3.19 2.67 -3.38
CA ASN A 364 2.35 1.63 -3.96
C ASN A 364 1.52 1.01 -2.82
N MET A 365 0.21 0.87 -3.02
CA MET A 365 -0.75 0.44 -2.01
C MET A 365 -1.38 -0.92 -2.35
N THR A 366 -0.68 -1.76 -3.11
CA THR A 366 -1.24 -3.02 -3.64
C THR A 366 -1.63 -3.98 -2.51
N GLY A 367 -2.79 -4.60 -2.67
CA GLY A 367 -3.34 -5.59 -1.76
C GLY A 367 -4.05 -4.97 -0.55
N SER A 368 -5.33 -5.31 -0.40
CA SER A 368 -6.18 -4.81 0.68
C SER A 368 -7.08 -5.92 1.23
N ALA A 369 -7.38 -5.85 2.52
CA ALA A 369 -8.35 -6.71 3.18
C ALA A 369 -9.16 -5.95 4.24
N LEU A 370 -10.42 -6.36 4.41
CA LEU A 370 -11.34 -5.87 5.43
C LEU A 370 -11.92 -7.04 6.21
N LEU A 371 -12.12 -6.84 7.51
CA LEU A 371 -12.76 -7.81 8.39
C LEU A 371 -13.53 -7.11 9.52
N ASN A 372 -14.78 -7.48 9.73
CA ASN A 372 -15.49 -7.27 10.99
C ASN A 372 -15.28 -8.50 11.87
N ASP A 373 -14.82 -8.31 13.11
CA ASP A 373 -14.53 -9.43 14.01
C ASP A 373 -15.77 -10.05 14.68
N GLY A 374 -16.95 -9.53 14.40
CA GLY A 374 -18.24 -9.90 14.99
C GLY A 374 -18.43 -9.36 16.41
N LYS A 375 -17.55 -8.47 16.87
CA LYS A 375 -17.54 -7.84 18.20
C LYS A 375 -17.48 -6.32 18.12
N GLY A 376 -17.82 -5.74 16.97
CA GLY A 376 -17.87 -4.30 16.74
C GLY A 376 -16.53 -3.66 16.40
N LYS A 377 -15.51 -4.44 16.05
CA LYS A 377 -14.24 -3.91 15.56
C LYS A 377 -13.99 -4.31 14.11
N LEU A 378 -13.69 -3.30 13.30
CA LEU A 378 -13.24 -3.46 11.91
C LEU A 378 -11.71 -3.46 11.86
N TYR A 379 -11.16 -4.29 10.99
CA TYR A 379 -9.75 -4.37 10.65
C TYR A 379 -9.58 -4.05 9.18
N HIS A 380 -8.59 -3.22 8.88
CA HIS A 380 -8.13 -2.92 7.53
C HIS A 380 -6.63 -3.22 7.44
N ILE A 381 -6.26 -4.16 6.59
CA ILE A 381 -4.88 -4.56 6.35
C ILE A 381 -4.52 -4.25 4.90
N ASN A 382 -3.36 -3.65 4.65
CA ASN A 382 -2.92 -3.26 3.32
C ASN A 382 -1.42 -3.47 3.13
N GLY A 383 -0.99 -3.84 1.91
CA GLY A 383 0.41 -3.79 1.51
C GLY A 383 0.86 -2.35 1.21
N MET A 384 2.13 -2.02 1.45
CA MET A 384 2.66 -0.67 1.19
C MET A 384 4.13 -0.73 0.79
N GLU A 385 4.50 -0.04 -0.29
CA GLU A 385 5.88 -0.04 -0.80
C GLU A 385 6.37 1.35 -1.24
N ALA A 386 7.60 1.67 -0.85
CA ALA A 386 8.27 2.93 -1.18
C ALA A 386 8.72 3.01 -2.63
N SER A 387 9.25 1.92 -3.19
CA SER A 387 9.90 1.88 -4.51
C SER A 387 8.93 1.77 -5.68
N GLY A 388 7.66 1.43 -5.42
CA GLY A 388 6.76 0.89 -6.44
C GLY A 388 6.81 -0.63 -6.53
N ASP A 389 6.05 -1.21 -7.46
CA ASP A 389 5.78 -2.64 -7.58
C ASP A 389 5.11 -3.25 -6.33
N TRP A 390 4.79 -4.54 -6.38
CA TRP A 390 4.08 -5.30 -5.35
C TRP A 390 4.86 -6.53 -4.87
N GLN A 391 6.09 -6.72 -5.32
CA GLN A 391 6.96 -7.81 -4.88
C GLN A 391 7.35 -7.68 -3.41
N ASN A 392 7.94 -6.54 -3.06
CA ASN A 392 8.42 -6.26 -1.70
C ASN A 392 7.47 -5.24 -1.12
N LEU A 393 6.79 -5.58 -0.04
CA LEU A 393 5.82 -4.70 0.61
C LEU A 393 6.05 -4.77 2.11
N ALA A 394 5.85 -3.67 2.83
CA ALA A 394 5.49 -3.74 4.23
C ALA A 394 3.98 -3.97 4.38
N MET A 395 3.52 -4.38 5.55
CA MET A 395 2.10 -4.51 5.87
C MET A 395 1.66 -3.49 6.91
N VAL A 396 0.56 -2.82 6.63
CA VAL A 396 -0.05 -1.79 7.48
C VAL A 396 -1.40 -2.26 8.01
N LEU A 397 -1.67 -2.01 9.29
CA LEU A 397 -2.96 -2.24 9.93
C LEU A 397 -3.59 -0.93 10.41
N ARG A 398 -4.89 -0.77 10.15
CA ARG A 398 -5.78 0.20 10.80
C ARG A 398 -6.99 -0.53 11.38
N THR A 399 -7.58 0.04 12.43
CA THR A 399 -8.79 -0.52 13.04
C THR A 399 -9.83 0.56 13.30
N SER A 400 -11.10 0.18 13.32
CA SER A 400 -12.22 1.08 13.64
C SER A 400 -13.15 0.41 14.64
N THR A 401 -13.77 1.21 15.50
CA THR A 401 -14.77 0.77 16.50
C THR A 401 -16.09 1.55 16.41
N ASP A 402 -16.26 2.31 15.32
CA ASP A 402 -17.39 3.19 15.07
C ASP A 402 -17.97 2.98 13.67
N ASN A 403 -18.01 1.72 13.23
CA ASN A 403 -18.49 1.32 11.91
C ASN A 403 -17.69 1.90 10.73
N GLY A 404 -16.42 2.25 10.95
CA GLY A 404 -15.53 2.82 9.93
C GLY A 404 -15.77 4.31 9.68
N ALA A 405 -16.38 5.02 10.64
CA ALA A 405 -16.48 6.48 10.62
C ALA A 405 -15.12 7.14 10.89
N SER A 406 -14.29 6.49 11.72
CA SER A 406 -12.90 6.85 11.92
C SER A 406 -12.02 5.61 12.03
N TRP A 407 -10.72 5.79 11.78
CA TRP A 407 -9.73 4.73 11.81
C TRP A 407 -8.58 5.12 12.76
N SER A 408 -8.02 4.12 13.45
CA SER A 408 -6.80 4.31 14.22
C SER A 408 -5.63 4.72 13.32
N THR A 409 -4.66 5.43 13.87
CA THR A 409 -3.37 5.68 13.21
C THR A 409 -2.83 4.37 12.61
N PRO A 410 -2.41 4.39 11.34
CA PRO A 410 -1.80 3.23 10.69
C PRO A 410 -0.57 2.74 11.46
N LYS A 411 -0.42 1.42 11.54
CA LYS A 411 0.73 0.77 12.18
C LYS A 411 1.37 -0.23 11.23
N LEU A 412 2.69 -0.24 11.14
CA LEU A 412 3.41 -1.34 10.51
C LEU A 412 3.27 -2.61 11.37
N ILE A 413 2.73 -3.66 10.77
CA ILE A 413 2.58 -4.98 11.39
C ILE A 413 3.56 -6.03 10.84
N ALA A 414 4.07 -5.79 9.63
CA ALA A 414 5.24 -6.45 9.08
C ALA A 414 6.09 -5.35 8.39
N PRO A 415 7.04 -4.74 9.11
CA PRO A 415 7.72 -3.51 8.66
C PRO A 415 8.77 -3.76 7.58
N GLU A 416 9.27 -4.99 7.45
CA GLU A 416 10.25 -5.30 6.41
C GLU A 416 9.57 -5.29 5.03
N HIS A 417 10.14 -4.51 4.12
CA HIS A 417 9.74 -4.48 2.71
C HIS A 417 10.27 -5.73 2.01
N THR A 418 9.44 -6.78 1.96
CA THR A 418 9.84 -8.10 1.45
C THR A 418 8.67 -8.83 0.79
N LYS A 419 8.98 -9.95 0.13
CA LYS A 419 8.01 -10.90 -0.42
C LYS A 419 7.07 -11.43 0.65
N ARG A 420 5.97 -12.07 0.24
CA ARG A 420 4.98 -12.70 1.14
C ARG A 420 4.11 -11.71 1.92
N HIS A 421 4.10 -10.44 1.52
CA HIS A 421 3.33 -9.35 2.14
C HIS A 421 2.26 -8.73 1.21
N GLN A 422 2.10 -9.22 -0.02
CA GLN A 422 1.03 -8.77 -0.91
C GLN A 422 -0.33 -9.29 -0.43
N VAL A 423 -1.05 -8.45 0.31
CA VAL A 423 -2.31 -8.79 0.97
C VAL A 423 -3.38 -9.26 0.00
N ILE A 424 -3.99 -10.42 0.29
CA ILE A 424 -5.14 -10.97 -0.44
C ILE A 424 -6.41 -10.73 0.39
N ALA A 425 -7.48 -10.25 -0.23
CA ALA A 425 -8.76 -10.06 0.47
C ALA A 425 -9.30 -11.39 1.04
N GLY A 426 -9.93 -11.32 2.20
CA GLY A 426 -10.49 -12.49 2.89
C GLY A 426 -9.73 -12.90 4.16
N THR A 427 -9.31 -11.93 4.98
CA THR A 427 -8.80 -12.21 6.34
C THR A 427 -9.83 -13.04 7.09
N ILE A 428 -9.41 -14.13 7.74
CA ILE A 428 -10.30 -14.93 8.58
C ILE A 428 -9.97 -14.75 10.06
N ARG A 429 -10.99 -14.95 10.89
CA ARG A 429 -10.83 -15.13 12.33
C ARG A 429 -11.07 -16.59 12.68
N THR A 430 -10.08 -17.25 13.28
CA THR A 430 -10.19 -18.65 13.71
C THR A 430 -11.11 -18.76 14.93
N ARG A 431 -11.52 -19.99 15.27
CA ARG A 431 -12.32 -20.28 16.47
C ARG A 431 -11.63 -19.88 17.77
N GLU A 432 -10.31 -19.98 17.78
CA GLU A 432 -9.43 -19.53 18.88
C GLU A 432 -9.37 -18.00 18.98
N GLY A 433 -9.86 -17.29 17.96
CA GLY A 433 -9.86 -15.84 17.86
C GLY A 433 -8.61 -15.26 17.20
N TRP A 434 -7.77 -16.08 16.56
CA TRP A 434 -6.60 -15.63 15.83
C TRP A 434 -7.01 -15.02 14.49
N LEU A 435 -6.24 -14.05 14.01
CA LEU A 435 -6.38 -13.49 12.67
C LEU A 435 -5.41 -14.21 11.74
N VAL A 436 -5.89 -14.63 10.57
CA VAL A 436 -5.07 -15.23 9.52
C VAL A 436 -5.29 -14.42 8.23
N GLN A 437 -4.21 -13.83 7.73
CA GLN A 437 -4.19 -13.00 6.54
C GLN A 437 -3.39 -13.70 5.43
N ALA A 438 -4.06 -14.10 4.35
CA ALA A 438 -3.38 -14.65 3.19
C ALA A 438 -2.64 -13.53 2.43
N CYS A 439 -1.45 -13.83 1.91
CA CYS A 439 -0.67 -12.93 1.05
C CYS A 439 -0.10 -13.70 -0.15
N ASP A 440 0.15 -13.06 -1.29
CA ASP A 440 0.92 -13.72 -2.36
C ASP A 440 2.38 -13.88 -1.90
N ALA A 441 2.94 -15.08 -2.09
CA ALA A 441 4.29 -15.39 -1.63
C ALA A 441 5.38 -14.78 -2.52
N GLY A 442 5.02 -14.38 -3.73
CA GLY A 442 5.86 -13.66 -4.67
C GLY A 442 4.99 -13.08 -5.80
N PRO A 443 5.58 -12.26 -6.68
CA PRO A 443 4.83 -11.52 -7.69
C PRO A 443 4.57 -12.33 -8.97
N GLY A 444 5.14 -13.53 -9.09
CA GLY A 444 4.95 -14.44 -10.20
C GLY A 444 3.64 -15.21 -10.10
N SER A 445 3.08 -15.64 -11.25
CA SER A 445 1.81 -16.37 -11.31
C SER A 445 1.85 -17.79 -10.69
N HIS A 446 3.05 -18.26 -10.31
CA HIS A 446 3.30 -19.60 -9.80
C HIS A 446 4.09 -19.61 -8.48
N ASP A 447 4.27 -18.44 -7.85
CA ASP A 447 5.05 -18.32 -6.61
C ASP A 447 4.27 -18.80 -5.37
N GLY A 448 2.97 -19.08 -5.53
CA GLY A 448 2.10 -19.53 -4.45
C GLY A 448 1.69 -18.43 -3.48
N ALA A 449 1.05 -18.82 -2.37
CA ALA A 449 0.59 -17.90 -1.34
C ALA A 449 1.16 -18.24 0.06
N ALA A 450 1.15 -17.24 0.93
CA ALA A 450 1.64 -17.25 2.29
C ALA A 450 0.50 -16.90 3.26
N VAL A 451 0.75 -17.08 4.56
CA VAL A 451 -0.13 -16.56 5.61
C VAL A 451 0.67 -15.73 6.60
N GLN A 452 0.02 -14.69 7.12
CA GLN A 452 0.47 -13.89 8.24
C GLN A 452 -0.52 -14.08 9.38
N ILE A 453 -0.05 -14.42 10.57
CA ILE A 453 -0.91 -14.86 11.67
C ILE A 453 -0.72 -13.95 12.88
N SER A 454 -1.84 -13.48 13.44
CA SER A 454 -1.86 -12.79 14.73
C SER A 454 -2.69 -13.55 15.75
N LYS A 455 -2.06 -13.88 16.88
CA LYS A 455 -2.71 -14.62 17.98
C LYS A 455 -3.22 -13.72 19.11
N ASP A 456 -3.01 -12.41 19.01
CA ASP A 456 -3.25 -11.44 20.09
C ASP A 456 -4.15 -10.25 19.68
N GLY A 457 -4.97 -10.45 18.64
CA GLY A 457 -5.92 -9.46 18.16
C GLY A 457 -5.30 -8.36 17.29
N GLY A 458 -4.25 -8.72 16.53
CA GLY A 458 -3.58 -7.84 15.56
C GLY A 458 -2.43 -7.02 16.13
N LYS A 459 -1.94 -7.31 17.35
CA LYS A 459 -0.83 -6.57 17.96
C LYS A 459 0.52 -7.07 17.46
N THR A 460 0.67 -8.39 17.33
CA THR A 460 1.87 -9.03 16.75
C THR A 460 1.45 -9.98 15.64
N TRP A 461 2.32 -10.09 14.63
CA TRP A 461 2.10 -10.90 13.43
C TRP A 461 3.33 -11.75 13.13
N CYS A 462 3.11 -12.96 12.64
CA CYS A 462 4.18 -13.87 12.24
C CYS A 462 3.87 -14.57 10.91
N ASP A 463 4.88 -14.64 10.06
CA ASP A 463 4.95 -15.59 8.94
C ASP A 463 5.46 -16.94 9.48
N PRO A 464 4.72 -18.05 9.33
CA PRO A 464 5.18 -19.36 9.79
C PRO A 464 6.30 -19.96 8.91
N TRP A 465 6.70 -19.29 7.83
CA TRP A 465 7.77 -19.73 6.93
C TRP A 465 9.14 -19.77 7.62
N ASP A 466 9.86 -20.86 7.37
CA ASP A 466 11.17 -21.15 7.94
C ASP A 466 12.33 -20.92 6.95
N GLY A 467 12.06 -20.26 5.82
CA GLY A 467 13.04 -20.04 4.76
C GLY A 467 13.15 -21.18 3.74
N ALA A 468 12.30 -22.22 3.84
CA ALA A 468 12.31 -23.33 2.89
C ALA A 468 12.03 -22.87 1.44
N PRO A 469 12.65 -23.51 0.43
CA PRO A 469 12.49 -23.13 -0.98
C PRO A 469 11.07 -23.35 -1.51
N LEU A 470 10.78 -22.78 -2.67
CA LEU A 470 9.49 -22.92 -3.33
C LEU A 470 9.19 -24.41 -3.65
N PRO A 471 8.02 -24.95 -3.23
CA PRO A 471 7.65 -26.34 -3.49
C PRO A 471 7.31 -26.63 -4.96
N ASP A 472 7.28 -27.92 -5.33
CA ASP A 472 6.89 -28.38 -6.68
C ASP A 472 5.36 -28.47 -6.89
N PHE A 473 4.58 -28.28 -5.84
CA PHE A 473 3.09 -28.30 -5.82
C PHE A 473 2.46 -29.55 -6.46
N LYS A 474 3.04 -30.74 -6.30
CA LYS A 474 2.48 -31.98 -6.84
C LYS A 474 1.42 -32.64 -5.95
N GLU A 475 0.54 -33.44 -6.54
CA GLU A 475 -0.45 -34.27 -5.84
C GLU A 475 0.19 -35.11 -4.74
N GLY A 476 -0.33 -34.99 -3.51
CA GLY A 476 0.18 -35.70 -2.34
C GLY A 476 1.51 -35.17 -1.80
N GLY A 477 2.10 -34.16 -2.43
CA GLY A 477 3.31 -33.47 -1.97
C GLY A 477 3.08 -32.62 -0.72
N THR A 478 4.17 -32.16 -0.13
CA THR A 478 4.15 -31.23 1.00
C THR A 478 5.15 -30.08 0.80
N GLY A 479 4.90 -28.92 1.40
CA GLY A 479 5.78 -27.76 1.34
C GLY A 479 5.36 -26.63 2.28
N SER A 480 6.08 -25.51 2.29
CA SER A 480 5.88 -24.39 3.22
C SER A 480 5.06 -23.22 2.64
N THR A 481 4.61 -23.35 1.40
CA THR A 481 3.86 -22.32 0.67
C THR A 481 2.56 -22.91 0.15
N ILE A 482 1.47 -22.15 0.17
CA ILE A 482 0.19 -22.56 -0.42
C ILE A 482 0.35 -22.67 -1.93
N ALA A 483 -0.17 -23.74 -2.53
CA ALA A 483 -0.22 -23.88 -3.98
C ALA A 483 -1.23 -22.89 -4.59
N GLY A 484 -0.74 -22.05 -5.49
CA GLY A 484 -1.52 -21.01 -6.18
C GLY A 484 -1.47 -19.65 -5.49
N ILE A 485 -1.50 -18.59 -6.28
CA ILE A 485 -1.59 -17.19 -5.84
C ILE A 485 -3.05 -16.77 -5.64
N HIS A 486 -3.27 -15.63 -5.00
CA HIS A 486 -4.59 -15.06 -4.68
C HIS A 486 -5.50 -16.07 -3.97
N ALA A 487 -4.91 -16.81 -3.04
CA ALA A 487 -5.58 -17.89 -2.35
C ALA A 487 -6.69 -17.38 -1.42
N GLY A 488 -7.83 -18.06 -1.45
CA GLY A 488 -8.83 -17.99 -0.38
C GLY A 488 -8.49 -19.01 0.70
N ILE A 489 -8.78 -18.69 1.96
CA ILE A 489 -8.42 -19.50 3.12
C ILE A 489 -9.60 -19.68 4.08
N VAL A 490 -9.72 -20.85 4.70
CA VAL A 490 -10.75 -21.15 5.70
C VAL A 490 -10.21 -22.10 6.77
N GLN A 491 -10.72 -21.98 8.00
CA GLN A 491 -10.47 -22.97 9.04
C GLN A 491 -11.50 -24.12 8.96
N LEU A 492 -10.99 -25.35 8.95
CA LEU A 492 -11.77 -26.57 8.92
C LEU A 492 -12.32 -26.95 10.31
N GLY A 493 -13.27 -27.89 10.32
CA GLY A 493 -13.93 -28.40 11.52
C GLY A 493 -12.99 -28.96 12.58
N ASN A 494 -11.85 -29.51 12.17
CA ASN A 494 -10.82 -30.08 13.02
C ASN A 494 -9.73 -29.07 13.46
N GLY A 495 -9.84 -27.80 13.05
CA GLY A 495 -8.88 -26.74 13.38
C GLY A 495 -7.81 -26.48 12.32
N SER A 496 -7.65 -27.38 11.34
CA SER A 496 -6.71 -27.23 10.22
C SER A 496 -7.09 -26.06 9.31
N LEU A 497 -6.13 -25.54 8.55
CA LEU A 497 -6.39 -24.57 7.49
C LEU A 497 -6.55 -25.28 6.15
N MET A 498 -7.48 -24.80 5.34
CA MET A 498 -7.61 -25.14 3.93
C MET A 498 -7.49 -23.88 3.08
N ALA A 499 -6.70 -23.94 2.02
CA ALA A 499 -6.57 -22.87 1.05
C ALA A 499 -6.71 -23.39 -0.39
N MET A 500 -7.24 -22.55 -1.27
CA MET A 500 -7.32 -22.80 -2.70
C MET A 500 -6.89 -21.55 -3.46
N GLY A 501 -6.13 -21.70 -4.54
CA GLY A 501 -5.52 -20.58 -5.26
C GLY A 501 -5.59 -20.67 -6.79
N ARG A 502 -5.13 -19.61 -7.44
CA ARG A 502 -4.97 -19.48 -8.89
C ARG A 502 -3.58 -19.95 -9.34
N GLY A 503 -3.50 -20.63 -10.46
CA GLY A 503 -2.23 -21.17 -10.95
C GLY A 503 -1.78 -22.37 -10.12
N ASN A 504 -0.55 -22.85 -10.34
CA ASN A 504 -0.02 -24.09 -9.72
C ASN A 504 -1.01 -25.28 -9.78
N SER A 505 -1.78 -25.37 -10.86
CA SER A 505 -2.82 -26.38 -11.05
C SER A 505 -2.25 -27.79 -10.95
N ILE A 506 -2.94 -28.66 -10.21
CA ILE A 506 -2.47 -30.02 -9.91
C ILE A 506 -3.17 -31.00 -10.84
N ARG A 507 -2.41 -31.92 -11.45
CA ARG A 507 -2.99 -33.02 -12.24
C ARG A 507 -3.59 -34.06 -11.31
N ASN A 508 -4.87 -34.37 -11.52
CA ASN A 508 -5.50 -35.50 -10.84
C ASN A 508 -5.08 -36.85 -11.47
N LYS A 509 -5.63 -37.95 -10.94
CA LYS A 509 -5.34 -39.32 -11.40
C LYS A 509 -5.71 -39.55 -12.87
N GLU A 510 -6.71 -38.82 -13.37
CA GLU A 510 -7.16 -38.84 -14.77
C GLU A 510 -6.32 -37.91 -15.68
N GLY A 511 -5.30 -37.24 -15.14
CA GLY A 511 -4.39 -36.35 -15.88
C GLY A 511 -4.93 -34.93 -16.12
N LYS A 512 -6.15 -34.62 -15.67
CA LYS A 512 -6.80 -33.31 -15.81
C LYS A 512 -6.23 -32.32 -14.79
N LEU A 513 -5.96 -31.09 -15.23
CA LEU A 513 -5.57 -30.01 -14.32
C LEU A 513 -6.75 -29.59 -13.45
N ARG A 514 -6.48 -29.41 -12.16
CA ARG A 514 -7.45 -29.02 -11.14
C ARG A 514 -6.96 -27.85 -10.35
N MET A 515 -7.89 -27.07 -9.81
CA MET A 515 -7.56 -26.03 -8.85
C MET A 515 -6.80 -26.65 -7.67
N PRO A 516 -5.63 -26.10 -7.29
CA PRO A 516 -4.88 -26.63 -6.17
C PRO A 516 -5.63 -26.41 -4.86
N MET A 517 -5.65 -27.43 -4.02
CA MET A 517 -6.09 -27.35 -2.63
C MET A 517 -4.90 -27.65 -1.72
N SER A 518 -4.67 -26.78 -0.74
CA SER A 518 -3.60 -26.90 0.24
C SER A 518 -4.20 -27.06 1.64
N ILE A 519 -3.77 -28.08 2.39
CA ILE A 519 -4.23 -28.34 3.77
C ILE A 519 -3.06 -28.23 4.74
N SER A 520 -3.23 -27.50 5.84
CA SER A 520 -2.22 -27.36 6.90
C SER A 520 -2.81 -27.71 8.27
N ASP A 521 -2.20 -28.67 8.95
CA ASP A 521 -2.56 -29.09 10.30
C ASP A 521 -1.74 -28.38 11.39
N ASP A 522 -0.78 -27.53 11.00
CA ASP A 522 0.19 -26.85 11.86
C ASP A 522 0.17 -25.32 11.70
N MET A 523 -0.97 -24.79 11.24
CA MET A 523 -1.24 -23.37 11.12
C MET A 523 -0.30 -22.63 10.16
N GLY A 524 -0.16 -23.22 8.98
CA GLY A 524 0.47 -22.63 7.81
C GLY A 524 1.96 -22.88 7.68
N LYS A 525 2.57 -23.64 8.61
CA LYS A 525 3.99 -23.99 8.55
C LYS A 525 4.26 -25.04 7.48
N THR A 526 3.41 -26.05 7.38
CA THR A 526 3.45 -27.06 6.31
C THR A 526 2.08 -27.23 5.66
N TRP A 527 2.10 -27.48 4.36
CA TRP A 527 0.92 -27.62 3.50
C TRP A 527 1.01 -28.92 2.72
N LYS A 528 -0.06 -29.70 2.71
CA LYS A 528 -0.26 -30.87 1.84
C LYS A 528 -1.08 -30.48 0.62
N TYR A 529 -0.63 -30.87 -0.57
CA TYR A 529 -1.25 -30.49 -1.84
C TYR A 529 -2.15 -31.58 -2.41
N ILE A 530 -3.34 -31.17 -2.86
CA ILE A 530 -4.40 -32.06 -3.36
C ILE A 530 -5.04 -31.42 -4.60
N ALA A 531 -5.21 -32.19 -5.66
CA ALA A 531 -5.99 -31.87 -6.83
C ALA A 531 -7.48 -31.92 -6.45
N SER A 532 -8.12 -30.74 -6.36
CA SER A 532 -9.55 -30.66 -6.08
C SER A 532 -10.40 -31.25 -7.22
N GLU A 533 -11.71 -31.37 -7.01
CA GLU A 533 -12.64 -31.73 -8.08
C GLU A 533 -13.07 -30.56 -8.99
N LEU A 534 -12.48 -29.38 -8.76
CA LEU A 534 -12.92 -28.11 -9.32
C LEU A 534 -11.94 -27.65 -10.42
N PRO A 535 -12.44 -26.96 -11.47
CA PRO A 535 -11.59 -26.45 -12.54
C PRO A 535 -10.62 -25.37 -12.02
N PRO A 536 -9.41 -25.28 -12.60
CA PRO A 536 -8.48 -24.20 -12.30
C PRO A 536 -8.97 -22.85 -12.83
N ILE A 537 -8.46 -21.77 -12.24
CA ILE A 537 -8.65 -20.39 -12.71
C ILE A 537 -7.31 -19.78 -13.16
N ASP A 538 -7.35 -18.70 -13.93
CA ASP A 538 -6.17 -18.05 -14.54
C ASP A 538 -6.21 -16.51 -14.36
N GLY A 539 -5.24 -15.79 -14.94
CA GLY A 539 -5.05 -14.35 -14.80
C GLY A 539 -6.34 -13.54 -15.01
N GLY A 540 -6.53 -12.49 -14.23
CA GLY A 540 -7.79 -11.75 -14.21
C GLY A 540 -8.90 -12.41 -13.38
N GLN A 541 -8.65 -13.58 -12.77
CA GLN A 541 -9.58 -14.25 -11.85
C GLN A 541 -8.98 -14.37 -10.45
N ARG A 542 -9.83 -14.22 -9.42
CA ARG A 542 -9.56 -14.57 -8.02
C ARG A 542 -10.81 -15.20 -7.43
N LEU A 543 -10.67 -16.24 -6.61
CA LEU A 543 -11.80 -16.93 -5.98
C LEU A 543 -12.17 -16.34 -4.62
N VAL A 544 -13.32 -16.74 -4.09
CA VAL A 544 -13.69 -16.60 -2.67
C VAL A 544 -13.83 -17.99 -2.08
N LEU A 545 -13.19 -18.23 -0.93
CA LEU A 545 -13.38 -19.43 -0.12
C LEU A 545 -13.71 -18.99 1.31
N MET A 546 -14.87 -19.38 1.83
CA MET A 546 -15.28 -19.05 3.20
C MET A 546 -16.23 -20.09 3.78
N ARG A 547 -16.38 -20.10 5.10
CA ARG A 547 -17.42 -20.86 5.78
C ARG A 547 -18.66 -19.99 5.95
N LEU A 548 -19.82 -20.49 5.56
CA LEU A 548 -21.09 -19.82 5.80
C LEU A 548 -21.52 -19.97 7.27
N ASN A 549 -22.27 -18.99 7.77
CA ASN A 549 -22.89 -18.97 9.09
C ASN A 549 -23.75 -20.22 9.35
N GLU A 550 -24.34 -20.77 8.30
CA GLU A 550 -25.13 -22.00 8.33
C GLU A 550 -24.29 -23.28 8.44
N GLY A 551 -22.96 -23.21 8.27
CA GLY A 551 -22.05 -24.34 8.42
C GLY A 551 -21.23 -24.74 7.18
N PRO A 552 -21.81 -24.85 5.96
CA PRO A 552 -21.07 -25.37 4.82
C PRO A 552 -19.98 -24.41 4.36
N LEU A 553 -18.97 -24.97 3.68
CA LEU A 553 -17.98 -24.19 2.96
C LEU A 553 -18.57 -23.72 1.64
N LEU A 554 -18.38 -22.45 1.32
CA LEU A 554 -18.69 -21.85 0.03
C LEU A 554 -17.39 -21.54 -0.70
N LEU A 555 -17.31 -22.03 -1.95
CA LEU A 555 -16.38 -21.53 -2.94
C LEU A 555 -17.15 -20.76 -4.01
N VAL A 556 -16.70 -19.56 -4.36
CA VAL A 556 -17.12 -18.86 -5.58
C VAL A 556 -15.91 -18.72 -6.48
N SER A 557 -16.04 -19.19 -7.72
CA SER A 557 -14.95 -19.30 -8.69
C SER A 557 -15.51 -19.21 -10.12
N PHE A 558 -14.69 -19.53 -11.12
CA PHE A 558 -15.06 -19.48 -12.54
C PHE A 558 -14.94 -20.86 -13.18
N THR A 559 -15.85 -21.18 -14.09
CA THR A 559 -15.85 -22.46 -14.82
C THR A 559 -14.58 -22.64 -15.66
N ASP A 560 -14.06 -21.54 -16.20
CA ASP A 560 -12.92 -21.47 -17.11
C ASP A 560 -12.42 -20.03 -17.28
N HIS A 561 -11.31 -19.84 -17.98
CA HIS A 561 -10.86 -18.53 -18.46
C HIS A 561 -11.20 -18.36 -19.96
N PRO A 562 -12.00 -17.34 -20.35
CA PRO A 562 -12.55 -17.20 -21.71
C PRO A 562 -11.56 -16.97 -22.84
N GLN A 563 -10.27 -16.78 -22.55
CA GLN A 563 -9.21 -16.63 -23.56
C GLN A 563 -8.05 -17.62 -23.38
N ARG A 564 -7.94 -18.29 -22.24
CA ARG A 564 -6.74 -19.08 -21.88
C ARG A 564 -7.06 -20.56 -21.73
N THR A 565 -8.29 -20.89 -21.31
CA THR A 565 -8.77 -22.27 -21.33
C THR A 565 -9.10 -22.68 -22.78
N PRO A 566 -8.66 -23.86 -23.25
CA PRO A 566 -9.06 -24.42 -24.54
C PRO A 566 -10.58 -24.49 -24.69
N LEU A 567 -11.12 -24.20 -25.86
CA LEU A 567 -12.57 -24.04 -26.08
C LEU A 567 -13.37 -25.29 -25.67
N GLU A 568 -12.83 -26.46 -25.96
CA GLU A 568 -13.36 -27.78 -25.63
C GLU A 568 -13.41 -28.06 -24.12
N GLU A 569 -12.54 -27.40 -23.33
CA GLU A 569 -12.47 -27.53 -21.87
C GLU A 569 -13.30 -26.48 -21.11
N ARG A 570 -13.87 -25.48 -21.81
CA ARG A 570 -14.65 -24.40 -21.18
C ARG A 570 -16.00 -24.88 -20.68
N GLY A 571 -16.48 -24.20 -19.64
CA GLY A 571 -17.77 -24.44 -19.01
C GLY A 571 -17.79 -25.63 -18.05
N LEU A 572 -18.83 -25.67 -17.23
CA LEU A 572 -19.14 -26.80 -16.35
C LEU A 572 -20.56 -27.29 -16.60
N GLU A 573 -20.79 -28.56 -16.33
CA GLU A 573 -22.13 -29.15 -16.28
C GLU A 573 -22.80 -28.82 -14.95
N PHE A 574 -24.00 -28.25 -15.02
CA PHE A 574 -24.88 -27.97 -13.91
C PHE A 574 -26.14 -28.82 -14.03
N LYS A 575 -26.59 -29.38 -12.91
CA LYS A 575 -27.81 -30.19 -12.86
C LYS A 575 -28.92 -29.35 -12.24
N ASP A 576 -30.07 -29.28 -12.90
CA ASP A 576 -31.27 -28.70 -12.30
C ASP A 576 -31.94 -29.69 -11.34
N LYS A 577 -32.94 -29.22 -10.61
CA LYS A 577 -33.76 -30.04 -9.68
C LYS A 577 -34.48 -31.23 -10.32
N ASN A 578 -34.65 -31.23 -11.64
CA ASN A 578 -35.29 -32.31 -12.39
C ASN A 578 -34.26 -33.31 -12.94
N GLY A 579 -32.96 -33.07 -12.70
CA GLY A 579 -31.85 -33.88 -13.20
C GLY A 579 -31.39 -33.53 -14.61
N ASN A 580 -31.93 -32.47 -15.23
CA ASN A 580 -31.48 -32.04 -16.54
C ASN A 580 -30.08 -31.41 -16.41
N VAL A 581 -29.18 -31.80 -17.31
CA VAL A 581 -27.83 -31.26 -17.37
C VAL A 581 -27.80 -30.11 -18.35
N LYS A 582 -27.31 -28.95 -17.92
CA LYS A 582 -27.00 -27.81 -18.79
C LYS A 582 -25.53 -27.43 -18.63
N LYS A 583 -24.91 -26.99 -19.73
CA LYS A 583 -23.54 -26.48 -19.71
C LYS A 583 -23.58 -24.97 -19.47
N GLY A 584 -22.92 -24.50 -18.41
CA GLY A 584 -22.84 -23.09 -18.05
C GLY A 584 -21.41 -22.57 -18.04
N TYR A 585 -21.24 -21.25 -18.14
CA TYR A 585 -19.97 -20.57 -18.32
C TYR A 585 -19.86 -19.33 -17.42
N GLY A 586 -18.69 -19.09 -16.83
CA GLY A 586 -18.40 -17.94 -15.98
C GLY A 586 -18.47 -18.23 -14.49
N MET A 587 -18.84 -17.23 -13.71
CA MET A 587 -18.81 -17.28 -12.25
C MET A 587 -19.85 -18.29 -11.71
N TYR A 588 -19.43 -19.17 -10.82
CA TYR A 588 -20.28 -20.15 -10.16
C TYR A 588 -19.95 -20.27 -8.68
N ALA A 589 -20.92 -20.74 -7.91
CA ALA A 589 -20.78 -21.12 -6.51
C ALA A 589 -20.77 -22.64 -6.37
N ALA A 590 -20.00 -23.15 -5.42
CA ALA A 590 -19.97 -24.54 -5.02
C ALA A 590 -20.03 -24.66 -3.49
N LEU A 591 -20.78 -25.64 -2.98
CA LEU A 591 -20.90 -25.89 -1.54
C LEU A 591 -20.32 -27.24 -1.16
N SER A 592 -19.60 -27.27 -0.03
CA SER A 592 -19.13 -28.49 0.60
C SER A 592 -19.67 -28.59 2.04
N TYR A 593 -20.25 -29.75 2.35
CA TYR A 593 -20.77 -30.08 3.68
C TYR A 593 -19.85 -31.06 4.44
N ASP A 594 -18.74 -31.48 3.82
CA ASP A 594 -17.81 -32.48 4.32
C ASP A 594 -16.36 -31.97 4.41
N GLU A 595 -16.22 -30.66 4.67
CA GLU A 595 -14.94 -29.98 4.90
C GLU A 595 -14.02 -29.98 3.67
N GLY A 596 -14.61 -29.75 2.49
CA GLY A 596 -13.89 -29.57 1.22
C GLY A 596 -13.60 -30.86 0.45
N LYS A 597 -14.03 -32.03 0.96
CA LYS A 597 -13.78 -33.33 0.31
C LYS A 597 -14.63 -33.51 -0.95
N THR A 598 -15.89 -33.10 -0.92
CA THR A 598 -16.81 -33.11 -2.06
C THR A 598 -17.55 -31.78 -2.18
N TRP A 599 -17.96 -31.43 -3.40
CA TRP A 599 -18.71 -30.21 -3.71
C TRP A 599 -20.01 -30.53 -4.46
N PRO A 600 -20.99 -31.17 -3.78
CA PRO A 600 -22.18 -31.75 -4.41
C PRO A 600 -23.15 -30.70 -4.98
N VAL A 601 -23.16 -29.49 -4.43
CA VAL A 601 -23.99 -28.40 -4.93
C VAL A 601 -23.11 -27.45 -5.75
N ARG A 602 -23.48 -27.23 -7.01
CA ARG A 602 -22.83 -26.27 -7.91
C ARG A 602 -23.90 -25.48 -8.63
N LYS A 603 -23.78 -24.16 -8.63
CA LYS A 603 -24.77 -23.27 -9.23
C LYS A 603 -24.09 -22.11 -9.93
N LEU A 604 -24.47 -21.86 -11.18
CA LEU A 604 -24.02 -20.70 -11.93
C LEU A 604 -24.58 -19.41 -11.28
N LEU A 605 -23.76 -18.36 -11.12
CA LEU A 605 -24.18 -17.12 -10.47
C LEU A 605 -24.93 -16.17 -11.42
N THR A 606 -26.13 -16.60 -11.80
CA THR A 606 -27.10 -15.88 -12.63
C THR A 606 -28.52 -16.28 -12.23
N ASP A 607 -29.49 -15.37 -12.34
CA ASP A 607 -30.92 -15.69 -12.20
C ASP A 607 -31.57 -16.12 -13.54
N GLY A 608 -30.79 -16.12 -14.61
CA GLY A 608 -31.21 -16.50 -15.96
C GLY A 608 -31.80 -15.38 -16.81
N GLU A 609 -31.93 -14.18 -16.25
CA GLU A 609 -32.36 -13.00 -17.00
C GLU A 609 -31.21 -12.44 -17.84
N TYR A 610 -31.50 -12.13 -19.11
CA TYR A 610 -30.51 -11.54 -20.01
C TYR A 610 -30.10 -10.13 -19.54
N ARG A 611 -28.79 -9.88 -19.45
CA ARG A 611 -28.22 -8.56 -19.16
C ARG A 611 -26.93 -8.34 -19.93
N PHE A 612 -26.73 -7.11 -20.42
CA PHE A 612 -25.42 -6.65 -20.87
C PHE A 612 -24.79 -5.78 -19.77
N LEU A 613 -23.69 -6.25 -19.19
CA LEU A 613 -23.08 -5.69 -17.98
C LEU A 613 -21.63 -5.27 -18.23
N ASN A 614 -21.11 -4.42 -17.34
CA ASN A 614 -19.70 -4.03 -17.30
C ASN A 614 -19.08 -4.50 -15.98
N GLY A 615 -18.22 -5.53 -16.06
CA GLY A 615 -17.49 -6.07 -14.90
C GLY A 615 -16.24 -5.26 -14.52
N GLY A 616 -15.88 -4.23 -15.30
CA GLY A 616 -14.71 -3.40 -15.06
C GLY A 616 -13.38 -4.14 -15.23
N ALA A 617 -12.26 -3.45 -14.97
CA ALA A 617 -10.90 -3.97 -15.00
C ALA A 617 -10.64 -4.96 -16.17
N TRP A 618 -10.15 -6.16 -15.85
CA TRP A 618 -9.86 -7.24 -16.79
C TRP A 618 -11.09 -7.99 -17.31
N THR A 619 -12.28 -7.75 -16.74
CA THR A 619 -13.53 -8.39 -17.17
C THR A 619 -14.11 -7.70 -18.39
N GLY A 620 -14.19 -6.36 -18.37
CA GLY A 620 -14.81 -5.58 -19.44
C GLY A 620 -16.34 -5.81 -19.54
N TYR A 621 -16.88 -5.60 -20.73
CA TYR A 621 -18.30 -5.84 -21.02
C TYR A 621 -18.58 -7.32 -21.27
N PHE A 622 -19.72 -7.81 -20.81
CA PHE A 622 -20.15 -9.19 -21.02
C PHE A 622 -21.68 -9.33 -21.03
N GLU A 623 -22.15 -10.42 -21.63
CA GLU A 623 -23.55 -10.85 -21.58
C GLU A 623 -23.74 -11.88 -20.46
N MET A 624 -24.79 -11.69 -19.68
CA MET A 624 -25.27 -12.62 -18.68
C MET A 624 -26.64 -13.14 -19.13
N ASP A 625 -26.88 -14.44 -19.01
CA ASP A 625 -28.16 -15.09 -19.32
C ASP A 625 -28.32 -16.37 -18.47
N GLU A 626 -29.16 -17.32 -18.89
CA GLU A 626 -29.35 -18.62 -18.20
C GLU A 626 -28.12 -19.53 -18.17
N ASN A 627 -27.19 -19.40 -19.12
CA ASN A 627 -26.02 -20.25 -19.26
C ASN A 627 -24.70 -19.47 -19.14
N HIS A 628 -24.73 -18.14 -19.10
CA HIS A 628 -23.56 -17.27 -18.99
C HIS A 628 -23.65 -16.38 -17.75
N ALA A 629 -22.66 -16.50 -16.87
CA ALA A 629 -22.42 -15.58 -15.75
C ALA A 629 -21.15 -14.75 -16.01
N GLU A 630 -20.77 -13.90 -15.06
CA GLU A 630 -19.60 -13.04 -15.20
C GLU A 630 -18.33 -13.89 -15.49
N PRO A 631 -17.62 -13.64 -16.59
CA PRO A 631 -16.62 -14.58 -17.09
C PRO A 631 -15.29 -14.54 -16.32
N ARG A 632 -14.96 -13.38 -15.73
CA ARG A 632 -13.70 -13.12 -14.99
C ARG A 632 -13.93 -12.03 -13.96
N GLY A 633 -12.97 -11.85 -13.07
CA GLY A 633 -12.99 -10.79 -12.08
C GLY A 633 -12.23 -11.19 -10.84
N TYR A 634 -11.79 -10.19 -10.08
CA TYR A 634 -11.22 -10.45 -8.77
C TYR A 634 -12.31 -10.48 -7.74
N LEU A 635 -12.60 -11.67 -7.21
CA LEU A 635 -13.69 -11.82 -6.26
C LEU A 635 -13.24 -11.45 -4.84
N ALA A 636 -14.13 -10.84 -4.06
CA ALA A 636 -14.05 -10.72 -2.61
C ALA A 636 -15.43 -11.03 -2.03
N GLY A 637 -15.49 -11.64 -0.86
CA GLY A 637 -16.75 -12.10 -0.32
C GLY A 637 -16.86 -11.96 1.19
N THR A 638 -18.08 -11.76 1.64
CA THR A 638 -18.44 -11.74 3.06
C THR A 638 -19.87 -12.25 3.23
N GLN A 639 -20.23 -12.67 4.44
CA GLN A 639 -21.62 -13.00 4.78
C GLN A 639 -22.05 -12.19 5.99
N THR A 640 -23.14 -11.45 5.85
CA THR A 640 -23.70 -10.63 6.92
C THR A 640 -24.42 -11.49 7.97
N PRO A 641 -24.63 -10.98 9.20
CA PRO A 641 -25.31 -11.73 10.26
C PRO A 641 -26.77 -12.10 9.98
N ASP A 642 -27.38 -11.51 8.95
CA ASP A 642 -28.70 -11.89 8.43
C ASP A 642 -28.65 -13.06 7.43
N ASN A 643 -27.48 -13.69 7.24
CA ASN A 643 -27.20 -14.80 6.33
C ASN A 643 -27.22 -14.44 4.83
N VAL A 644 -27.17 -13.16 4.46
CA VAL A 644 -26.96 -12.79 3.07
C VAL A 644 -25.48 -12.94 2.70
N VAL A 645 -25.21 -13.64 1.60
CA VAL A 645 -23.89 -13.76 1.00
C VAL A 645 -23.69 -12.59 0.04
N HIS A 646 -22.57 -11.89 0.22
CA HIS A 646 -22.15 -10.76 -0.60
C HIS A 646 -20.87 -11.12 -1.34
N ILE A 647 -20.91 -11.11 -2.68
CA ILE A 647 -19.73 -11.30 -3.53
C ILE A 647 -19.52 -10.05 -4.35
N LEU A 648 -18.35 -9.43 -4.22
CA LEU A 648 -17.89 -8.37 -5.11
C LEU A 648 -16.97 -8.98 -6.16
N SER A 649 -17.21 -8.68 -7.44
CA SER A 649 -16.22 -8.86 -8.50
C SER A 649 -15.37 -7.60 -8.65
N SER A 650 -14.69 -7.41 -9.78
CA SER A 650 -13.92 -6.19 -10.05
C SER A 650 -14.79 -4.92 -10.07
N ARG A 651 -16.10 -5.03 -10.31
CA ARG A 651 -17.02 -3.87 -10.33
C ARG A 651 -18.43 -4.15 -9.81
N LEU A 652 -18.87 -5.40 -9.80
CA LEU A 652 -20.27 -5.78 -9.54
C LEU A 652 -20.42 -6.41 -8.16
N HIS A 653 -21.59 -6.23 -7.55
CA HIS A 653 -21.99 -6.76 -6.26
C HIS A 653 -23.17 -7.73 -6.43
N TYR A 654 -22.92 -9.00 -6.10
CA TYR A 654 -23.88 -10.10 -6.13
C TYR A 654 -24.37 -10.41 -4.70
N ARG A 655 -25.67 -10.69 -4.56
CA ARG A 655 -26.31 -10.95 -3.27
C ARG A 655 -27.24 -12.14 -3.38
N PHE A 656 -27.05 -13.13 -2.52
CA PHE A 656 -27.87 -14.34 -2.50
C PHE A 656 -27.84 -15.01 -1.12
N ASN A 657 -28.66 -16.04 -0.91
CA ASN A 657 -28.63 -16.84 0.31
C ASN A 657 -28.38 -18.34 0.01
N LEU A 658 -28.13 -19.11 1.06
CA LEU A 658 -27.90 -20.56 0.95
C LEU A 658 -29.08 -21.30 0.26
N ALA A 659 -30.32 -20.94 0.61
CA ALA A 659 -31.52 -21.55 0.03
C ALA A 659 -31.61 -21.40 -1.50
N TRP A 660 -31.03 -20.33 -2.07
CA TRP A 660 -30.95 -20.16 -3.51
C TRP A 660 -29.87 -21.03 -4.16
N LEU A 661 -28.75 -21.26 -3.47
CA LEU A 661 -27.70 -22.15 -3.94
C LEU A 661 -28.14 -23.62 -4.00
N GLU A 662 -28.94 -24.06 -3.02
CA GLU A 662 -29.41 -25.44 -2.89
C GLU A 662 -30.58 -25.80 -3.82
N LYS A 663 -31.22 -24.80 -4.44
CA LYS A 663 -32.34 -25.00 -5.38
C LYS A 663 -31.86 -25.17 -6.81
#